data_AF-A0AAV3R7M3-F1
#
_entry.id   AF-A0AAV3R7M3-F1
#
_cell.length_a   1.000
_cell.length_b   1.000
_cell.length_c   1.000
_cell.angle_alpha   90.00
_cell.angle_beta   90.00
_cell.angle_gamma   90.00
#
_symmetry.space_group_name_H-M   'P 1'
#
loop_
_entity.id
_entity.type
_entity.pdbx_description
1 polymer ?
#
loop_
_entity_poly.entity_id
_entity_poly.type
_entity_poly.pdbx_seq_one_letter_code
_entity_poly.pdbx_strand_id
1 'polypeptide(L)'
;MSSSKGALSIADNVVNGFFAIDIVLTFFVAYLDKHTYLLVDNPKKISLRYVKSWFFLDVMSTIPAELAQAVLPKSVESYSYLQLLRLWRLRRVSAMFARLEKDRKYSYFWIRCSKLVCVALFVVHFVACGFYLLAARHGDPSKTWIALNNENFKQESVWARYVTSVYWSITTFTSTGYGDLHPVNSKEMVFGICYMFFILGLTSYIIGNMTNLVVHVTSRTRKFRDTIQAASSFGHRNQLPVRIQDQMLAHLCLRYRTDSEGLQQQEVLDMLPKAIISSVSHFLFHPLVEGVYLFNGISDDLLFQLVSEMKAEYYPPREEVILQNETPTDFYILVTGSVDILLYRNGVEQVVGELTAGDVCGEVGVLCYRPQPFTVRTKQLSQLLRLNRTAFLNMVKTNIGDGTIIMNNLLQHLKERSEPLMQTILADTEHMLAQGRMDMPLTLCFAASRGDDLLMNHLLKQGLNPDEFTSNDRTALHISASRGSVQCVLLLLDYGADPNRKDSEGNVPLWDAILGKHEDVVKILADNGACITSGDVGQFACYAVEEGNMELLREIIKYGGDVSLLSRSGTTALHSAISEENIEMVTLLIKQGVDVDKFDAHGWTPRALSEYLGQEEIKLLLRSIPETKNNADGRIPPISEVIPHMDEQKPRSWRKKYNSMPTMPPMMSGSMGTNVNEASGATNNNRKLGRGSSFSNSLFGIISASNRKSKQETIAELKGPLHQSSIDSVPPKNRARVIISCPEKDDVAGKLVLRPGTFKELLEYGSQTYGFYPTKVVSEDGVSMEDIDVIRDGDHLILAS
;
A
#
# COMPACT_ATOMS: atom_id res chain seq x y z
N MET A 1 -10.55 55.55 -43.75
CA MET A 1 -11.27 54.32 -43.33
C MET A 1 -12.76 54.64 -43.41
N SER A 2 -13.48 54.09 -44.38
CA SER A 2 -14.94 54.26 -44.48
C SER A 2 -15.63 53.47 -43.36
N SER A 3 -16.81 53.92 -42.93
CA SER A 3 -17.60 53.24 -41.91
C SER A 3 -17.98 51.83 -42.37
N SER A 4 -17.53 50.80 -41.67
CA SER A 4 -17.90 49.41 -41.93
C SER A 4 -19.31 49.09 -41.42
N LYS A 5 -20.33 49.75 -42.02
CA LYS A 5 -21.75 49.35 -41.91
C LYS A 5 -21.97 48.05 -42.70
N GLY A 6 -21.44 46.94 -42.17
CA GLY A 6 -21.44 45.64 -42.85
C GLY A 6 -21.26 44.47 -41.87
N ALA A 7 -21.24 43.25 -42.41
CA ALA A 7 -21.31 42.01 -41.63
C ALA A 7 -20.29 41.90 -40.48
N LEU A 8 -19.09 42.49 -40.62
CA LEU A 8 -18.06 42.47 -39.58
C LEU A 8 -18.46 43.29 -38.33
N SER A 9 -19.12 44.44 -38.49
CA SER A 9 -19.64 45.24 -37.36
C SER A 9 -20.76 44.50 -36.63
N ILE A 10 -21.63 43.80 -37.37
CA ILE A 10 -22.68 42.95 -36.79
C ILE A 10 -22.05 41.84 -35.95
N ALA A 11 -21.07 41.11 -36.48
CA ALA A 11 -20.35 40.06 -35.74
C ALA A 11 -19.65 40.60 -34.49
N ASP A 12 -18.97 41.75 -34.60
CA ASP A 12 -18.34 42.45 -33.48
C ASP A 12 -19.35 42.80 -32.36
N ASN A 13 -20.51 43.35 -32.75
CA ASN A 13 -21.55 43.75 -31.81
C ASN A 13 -22.23 42.54 -31.15
N VAL A 14 -22.42 41.42 -31.87
CA VAL A 14 -22.85 40.13 -31.29
C VAL A 14 -21.84 39.63 -30.25
N VAL A 15 -20.54 39.65 -30.57
CA VAL A 15 -19.48 39.25 -29.64
C VAL A 15 -19.47 40.14 -28.40
N ASN A 16 -19.63 41.47 -28.55
CA ASN A 16 -19.74 42.40 -27.41
C ASN A 16 -20.98 42.08 -26.54
N GLY A 17 -22.11 41.69 -27.15
CA GLY A 17 -23.30 41.22 -26.45
C GLY A 17 -23.03 39.99 -25.56
N PHE A 18 -22.31 38.98 -26.05
CA PHE A 18 -21.93 37.82 -25.24
C PHE A 18 -21.06 38.21 -24.03
N PHE A 19 -20.11 39.13 -24.18
CA PHE A 19 -19.31 39.62 -23.05
C PHE A 19 -20.14 40.45 -22.06
N ALA A 20 -21.14 41.21 -22.52
CA ALA A 20 -22.05 41.93 -21.63
C ALA A 20 -22.95 40.98 -20.81
N ILE A 21 -23.46 39.91 -21.42
CA ILE A 21 -24.22 38.85 -20.71
C ILE A 21 -23.32 38.17 -19.66
N ASP A 22 -22.08 37.84 -20.01
CA ASP A 22 -21.15 37.19 -19.09
C ASP A 22 -20.79 38.08 -17.88
N ILE A 23 -20.63 39.40 -18.06
CA ILE A 23 -20.47 40.35 -16.94
C ILE A 23 -21.64 40.23 -15.96
N VAL A 24 -22.88 40.12 -16.44
CA VAL A 24 -24.06 39.91 -15.58
C VAL A 24 -24.02 38.53 -14.91
N LEU A 25 -23.70 37.47 -15.66
CA LEU A 25 -23.63 36.10 -15.12
C LEU A 25 -22.56 35.95 -14.02
N THR A 26 -21.41 36.61 -14.12
CA THR A 26 -20.33 36.49 -13.12
C THR A 26 -20.70 37.00 -11.72
N PHE A 27 -21.76 37.81 -11.56
CA PHE A 27 -22.31 38.16 -10.24
C PHE A 27 -23.03 37.00 -9.54
N PHE A 28 -23.42 35.96 -10.27
CA PHE A 28 -24.12 34.78 -9.78
C PHE A 28 -23.22 33.53 -9.68
N VAL A 29 -21.93 33.65 -10.03
CA VAL A 29 -20.98 32.53 -10.02
C VAL A 29 -20.30 32.43 -8.65
N ALA A 30 -20.55 31.33 -7.95
CA ALA A 30 -19.85 30.96 -6.73
C ALA A 30 -18.33 30.85 -6.93
N TYR A 31 -17.56 31.08 -5.87
CA TYR A 31 -16.09 31.01 -5.94
C TYR A 31 -15.49 30.14 -4.84
N LEU A 32 -14.35 29.50 -5.14
CA LEU A 32 -13.51 28.89 -4.12
C LEU A 32 -12.73 29.98 -3.35
N ASP A 33 -12.86 30.00 -2.03
CA ASP A 33 -12.05 30.86 -1.16
C ASP A 33 -10.64 30.28 -0.97
N LYS A 34 -9.64 31.16 -0.85
CA LYS A 34 -8.22 30.76 -0.77
C LYS A 34 -7.78 30.37 0.64
N HIS A 35 -8.52 30.74 1.68
CA HIS A 35 -8.17 30.45 3.07
C HIS A 35 -8.91 29.23 3.58
N THR A 36 -10.22 29.16 3.33
CA THR A 36 -11.07 28.04 3.76
C THR A 36 -11.11 26.88 2.77
N TYR A 37 -10.74 27.08 1.50
CA TYR A 37 -10.92 26.11 0.41
C TYR A 37 -12.37 25.62 0.23
N LEU A 38 -13.34 26.35 0.78
CA LEU A 38 -14.76 26.09 0.62
C LEU A 38 -15.35 26.96 -0.50
N LEU A 39 -16.49 26.50 -1.02
CA LEU A 39 -17.31 27.25 -1.97
C LEU A 39 -18.02 28.40 -1.23
N VAL A 40 -18.00 29.61 -1.78
CA VAL A 40 -18.65 30.79 -1.21
C VAL A 40 -19.78 31.25 -2.12
N ASP A 41 -21.00 30.98 -1.67
CA ASP A 41 -22.24 31.23 -2.44
C ASP A 41 -22.95 32.54 -2.03
N ASN A 42 -22.37 33.31 -1.10
CA ASN A 42 -23.00 34.54 -0.60
C ASN A 42 -22.92 35.67 -1.66
N PRO A 43 -24.04 36.15 -2.22
CA PRO A 43 -24.05 37.09 -3.35
C PRO A 43 -23.42 38.45 -2.99
N LYS A 44 -23.46 38.88 -1.72
CA LYS A 44 -22.81 40.12 -1.27
C LYS A 44 -21.28 40.01 -1.29
N LYS A 45 -20.73 38.82 -1.03
CA LYS A 45 -19.28 38.55 -1.10
C LYS A 45 -18.82 38.39 -2.56
N ILE A 46 -19.63 37.71 -3.39
CA ILE A 46 -19.37 37.54 -4.83
C ILE A 46 -19.32 38.90 -5.54
N SER A 47 -20.34 39.73 -5.37
CA SER A 47 -20.41 41.06 -6.02
C SER A 47 -19.28 41.98 -5.58
N LEU A 48 -19.00 42.09 -4.28
CA LEU A 48 -17.90 42.90 -3.75
C LEU A 48 -16.53 42.44 -4.28
N ARG A 49 -16.31 41.11 -4.37
CA ARG A 49 -15.10 40.54 -4.96
C ARG A 49 -14.96 40.90 -6.43
N TYR A 50 -16.02 40.77 -7.24
CA TYR A 50 -15.96 41.04 -8.67
C TYR A 50 -15.75 42.54 -8.97
N VAL A 51 -16.52 43.40 -8.30
CA VAL A 51 -16.43 44.87 -8.43
C VAL A 51 -15.03 45.38 -8.08
N LYS A 52 -14.43 44.87 -6.99
CA LYS A 52 -13.08 45.28 -6.55
C LYS A 52 -11.94 44.77 -7.44
N SER A 53 -12.16 43.70 -8.23
CA SER A 53 -11.07 43.03 -8.96
C SER A 53 -11.02 43.35 -10.45
N TRP A 54 -12.09 43.08 -11.18
CA TRP A 54 -12.02 43.04 -12.66
C TRP A 54 -13.16 43.75 -13.38
N PHE A 55 -14.28 43.99 -12.69
CA PHE A 55 -15.50 44.57 -13.25
C PHE A 55 -15.25 45.80 -14.14
N PHE A 56 -14.52 46.80 -13.66
CA PHE A 56 -14.27 48.04 -14.42
C PHE A 56 -13.58 47.78 -15.77
N LEU A 57 -12.54 46.94 -15.79
CA LEU A 57 -11.81 46.63 -17.02
C LEU A 57 -12.59 45.71 -17.96
N ASP A 58 -13.37 44.78 -17.40
CA ASP A 58 -14.28 43.93 -18.19
C ASP A 58 -15.35 44.80 -18.88
N VAL A 59 -15.97 45.75 -18.17
CA VAL A 59 -16.93 46.73 -18.73
C VAL A 59 -16.27 47.60 -19.79
N MET A 60 -15.12 48.24 -19.51
CA MET A 60 -14.40 49.08 -20.49
C MET A 60 -14.02 48.30 -21.75
N SER A 61 -13.64 47.02 -21.62
CA SER A 61 -13.33 46.16 -22.77
C SER A 61 -14.56 45.77 -23.60
N THR A 62 -15.78 45.97 -23.09
CA THR A 62 -17.05 45.48 -23.66
C THR A 62 -17.84 46.58 -24.38
N ILE A 63 -17.58 47.86 -24.10
CA ILE A 63 -18.24 49.01 -24.75
C ILE A 63 -18.05 48.96 -26.28
N PRO A 64 -19.14 48.98 -27.08
CA PRO A 64 -19.04 49.04 -28.53
C PRO A 64 -18.37 50.35 -29.00
N ALA A 65 -17.44 50.24 -29.95
CA ALA A 65 -16.69 51.38 -30.45
C ALA A 65 -17.59 52.42 -31.16
N GLU A 66 -18.67 51.97 -31.78
CA GLU A 66 -19.68 52.83 -32.43
C GLU A 66 -20.41 53.71 -31.40
N LEU A 67 -20.72 53.16 -30.21
CA LEU A 67 -21.35 53.88 -29.12
C LEU A 67 -20.37 54.85 -28.43
N ALA A 68 -19.10 54.46 -28.28
CA ALA A 68 -18.05 55.38 -27.83
C ALA A 68 -17.83 56.55 -28.81
N GLN A 69 -17.85 56.30 -30.13
CA GLN A 69 -17.74 57.33 -31.16
C GLN A 69 -18.96 58.27 -31.24
N ALA A 70 -20.14 57.80 -30.83
CA ALA A 70 -21.35 58.63 -30.80
C ALA A 70 -21.40 59.62 -29.62
N VAL A 71 -20.71 59.30 -28.51
CA VAL A 71 -20.76 60.07 -27.25
C VAL A 71 -19.58 61.04 -27.08
N LEU A 72 -18.41 60.76 -27.69
CA LEU A 72 -17.21 61.58 -27.54
C LEU A 72 -16.95 62.55 -28.73
N PRO A 73 -16.15 63.64 -28.55
CA PRO A 73 -15.96 64.66 -29.58
C PRO A 73 -15.26 64.17 -30.87
N LYS A 74 -15.66 64.70 -32.02
CA LYS A 74 -15.16 64.29 -33.36
C LYS A 74 -13.68 64.64 -33.65
N SER A 75 -13.00 65.39 -32.79
CA SER A 75 -11.66 65.95 -33.04
C SER A 75 -10.49 64.97 -32.82
N VAL A 76 -10.76 63.70 -32.48
CA VAL A 76 -9.74 62.73 -32.06
C VAL A 76 -9.75 61.51 -33.00
N GLU A 77 -8.89 61.48 -34.02
CA GLU A 77 -8.76 60.31 -34.92
C GLU A 77 -8.25 59.02 -34.21
N SER A 78 -7.91 59.12 -32.92
CA SER A 78 -7.35 58.06 -32.09
C SER A 78 -8.35 56.97 -31.65
N TYR A 79 -9.65 57.06 -31.99
CA TYR A 79 -10.67 56.08 -31.56
C TYR A 79 -10.34 54.62 -31.92
N SER A 80 -9.57 54.38 -32.98
CA SER A 80 -9.09 53.04 -33.36
C SER A 80 -8.22 52.38 -32.29
N TYR A 81 -7.56 53.14 -31.40
CA TYR A 81 -6.71 52.60 -30.34
C TYR A 81 -7.52 52.15 -29.12
N LEU A 82 -8.69 52.73 -28.86
CA LEU A 82 -9.59 52.27 -27.78
C LEU A 82 -10.12 50.85 -28.05
N GLN A 83 -10.21 50.43 -29.32
CA GLN A 83 -10.58 49.05 -29.67
C GLN A 83 -9.55 48.01 -29.18
N LEU A 84 -8.30 48.40 -28.93
CA LEU A 84 -7.28 47.52 -28.35
C LEU A 84 -7.59 47.14 -26.89
N LEU A 85 -8.47 47.86 -26.19
CA LEU A 85 -8.97 47.45 -24.87
C LEU A 85 -9.68 46.09 -24.90
N ARG A 86 -10.18 45.64 -26.08
CA ARG A 86 -10.70 44.28 -26.25
C ARG A 86 -9.66 43.19 -25.98
N LEU A 87 -8.36 43.48 -26.10
CA LEU A 87 -7.28 42.53 -25.77
C LEU A 87 -7.29 42.14 -24.28
N TRP A 88 -7.88 42.95 -23.40
CA TRP A 88 -8.12 42.59 -22.00
C TRP A 88 -8.85 41.25 -21.83
N ARG A 89 -9.74 40.91 -22.78
CA ARG A 89 -10.51 39.65 -22.80
C ARG A 89 -9.60 38.40 -22.88
N LEU A 90 -8.37 38.51 -23.40
CA LEU A 90 -7.38 37.42 -23.47
C LEU A 90 -6.96 36.90 -22.07
N ARG A 91 -7.20 37.67 -21.00
CA ARG A 91 -7.04 37.22 -19.60
C ARG A 91 -7.78 35.90 -19.33
N ARG A 92 -8.91 35.66 -19.99
CA ARG A 92 -9.69 34.40 -19.90
C ARG A 92 -8.93 33.19 -20.45
N VAL A 93 -8.20 33.37 -21.55
CA VAL A 93 -7.36 32.33 -22.16
C VAL A 93 -6.17 32.01 -21.25
N SER A 94 -5.53 33.03 -20.67
CA SER A 94 -4.48 32.83 -19.65
C SER A 94 -4.99 32.05 -18.42
N ALA A 95 -6.19 32.40 -17.93
CA ALA A 95 -6.84 31.68 -16.83
C ALA A 95 -7.36 30.28 -17.22
N MET A 96 -7.56 29.98 -18.51
CA MET A 96 -7.82 28.63 -19.01
C MET A 96 -6.54 27.79 -18.97
N PHE A 97 -5.44 28.26 -19.55
CA PHE A 97 -4.15 27.57 -19.48
C PHE A 97 -3.70 27.31 -18.04
N ALA A 98 -3.83 28.29 -17.13
CA ALA A 98 -3.50 28.12 -15.71
C ALA A 98 -4.40 27.12 -14.95
N ARG A 99 -5.55 26.71 -15.52
CA ARG A 99 -6.39 25.61 -15.02
C ARG A 99 -6.01 24.28 -15.66
N LEU A 100 -5.84 24.24 -16.98
CA LEU A 100 -5.40 23.05 -17.72
C LEU A 100 -4.01 22.55 -17.27
N GLU A 101 -3.09 23.46 -16.90
CA GLU A 101 -1.78 23.12 -16.33
C GLU A 101 -1.88 22.43 -14.94
N LYS A 102 -3.03 22.51 -14.25
CA LYS A 102 -3.26 21.94 -12.92
C LYS A 102 -4.17 20.71 -12.92
N ASP A 103 -4.88 20.46 -14.02
CA ASP A 103 -5.79 19.33 -14.13
C ASP A 103 -5.01 18.07 -14.51
N ARG A 104 -5.09 17.05 -13.63
CA ARG A 104 -4.44 15.74 -13.81
C ARG A 104 -4.80 15.05 -15.13
N LYS A 105 -5.94 15.38 -15.75
CA LYS A 105 -6.38 14.80 -17.03
C LYS A 105 -5.54 15.24 -18.23
N TYR A 106 -4.80 16.34 -18.13
CA TYR A 106 -4.03 16.90 -19.24
C TYR A 106 -2.53 16.79 -19.02
N SER A 107 -1.80 16.47 -20.09
CA SER A 107 -0.33 16.43 -20.04
C SER A 107 0.24 17.85 -19.93
N TYR A 108 0.89 18.13 -18.79
CA TYR A 108 1.55 19.40 -18.50
C TYR A 108 2.48 19.87 -19.63
N PHE A 109 3.22 18.94 -20.24
CA PHE A 109 4.13 19.21 -21.36
C PHE A 109 3.39 19.86 -22.54
N TRP A 110 2.35 19.21 -23.04
CA TRP A 110 1.63 19.65 -24.23
C TRP A 110 0.86 20.95 -24.00
N ILE A 111 0.27 21.14 -22.81
CA ILE A 111 -0.40 22.41 -22.45
C ILE A 111 0.60 23.57 -22.41
N ARG A 112 1.78 23.39 -21.81
CA ARG A 112 2.80 24.45 -21.73
C ARG A 112 3.42 24.76 -23.11
N CYS A 113 3.67 23.76 -23.94
CA CYS A 113 4.10 23.96 -25.33
C CYS A 113 3.05 24.72 -26.16
N SER A 114 1.78 24.28 -26.12
CA SER A 114 0.66 24.94 -26.80
C SER A 114 0.54 26.42 -26.44
N LYS A 115 0.60 26.73 -25.14
CA LYS A 115 0.59 28.11 -24.61
C LYS A 115 1.71 28.98 -25.21
N LEU A 116 2.94 28.45 -25.30
CA LEU A 116 4.09 29.18 -25.85
C LEU A 116 3.95 29.42 -27.36
N VAL A 117 3.47 28.42 -28.11
CA VAL A 117 3.17 28.56 -29.55
C VAL A 117 2.07 29.60 -29.78
N CYS A 118 0.98 29.56 -29.01
CA CYS A 118 -0.09 30.57 -29.10
C CYS A 118 0.41 32.00 -28.83
N VAL A 119 1.31 32.19 -27.85
CA VAL A 119 1.92 33.50 -27.55
C VAL A 119 2.82 33.97 -28.70
N ALA A 120 3.67 33.08 -29.24
CA ALA A 120 4.55 33.42 -30.37
C ALA A 120 3.75 33.81 -31.62
N LEU A 121 2.75 33.02 -32.00
CA LEU A 121 1.87 33.30 -33.15
C LEU A 121 1.09 34.61 -32.97
N PHE A 122 0.58 34.88 -31.76
CA PHE A 122 -0.11 36.14 -31.46
C PHE A 122 0.81 37.36 -31.61
N VAL A 123 2.06 37.28 -31.12
CA VAL A 123 3.06 38.35 -31.26
C VAL A 123 3.40 38.61 -32.72
N VAL A 124 3.68 37.56 -33.50
CA VAL A 124 4.01 37.66 -34.92
C VAL A 124 2.86 38.30 -35.71
N HIS A 125 1.62 37.88 -35.44
CA HIS A 125 0.43 38.48 -36.05
C HIS A 125 0.26 39.96 -35.66
N PHE A 126 0.33 40.28 -34.37
CA PHE A 126 0.13 41.63 -33.86
C PHE A 126 1.16 42.62 -34.43
N VAL A 127 2.42 42.20 -34.50
CA VAL A 127 3.50 43.05 -35.01
C VAL A 127 3.48 43.17 -36.54
N ALA A 128 3.16 42.10 -37.28
CA ALA A 128 2.89 42.16 -38.72
C ALA A 128 1.82 43.21 -39.06
N CYS A 129 0.69 43.20 -38.35
CA CYS A 129 -0.37 44.20 -38.52
C CYS A 129 0.09 45.61 -38.11
N GLY A 130 0.93 45.76 -37.08
CA GLY A 130 1.53 47.03 -36.68
C GLY A 130 2.46 47.62 -37.75
N PHE A 131 3.33 46.80 -38.32
CA PHE A 131 4.22 47.17 -39.43
C PHE A 131 3.44 47.59 -40.68
N TYR A 132 2.37 46.86 -41.04
CA TYR A 132 1.49 47.26 -42.14
C TYR A 132 0.77 48.59 -41.84
N LEU A 133 0.29 48.79 -40.62
CA LEU A 133 -0.40 50.02 -40.21
C LEU A 133 0.52 51.26 -40.28
N LEU A 134 1.80 51.11 -39.93
CA LEU A 134 2.80 52.17 -40.04
C LEU A 134 3.05 52.58 -41.50
N ALA A 135 3.28 51.61 -42.40
CA ALA A 135 3.45 51.88 -43.82
C ALA A 135 2.18 52.46 -44.46
N ALA A 136 1.00 51.91 -44.15
CA ALA A 136 -0.27 52.36 -44.70
C ALA A 136 -0.65 53.80 -44.30
N ARG A 137 -0.21 54.26 -43.12
CA ARG A 137 -0.41 55.63 -42.59
C ARG A 137 0.76 56.58 -42.89
N HIS A 138 1.79 56.15 -43.60
CA HIS A 138 2.87 57.06 -44.01
C HIS A 138 2.41 57.98 -45.15
N GLY A 139 2.95 59.21 -45.18
CA GLY A 139 2.58 60.23 -46.17
C GLY A 139 3.04 59.86 -47.59
N ASP A 140 4.29 59.41 -47.71
CA ASP A 140 4.93 59.01 -48.97
C ASP A 140 4.91 57.47 -49.10
N PRO A 141 4.01 56.85 -49.90
CA PRO A 141 3.89 55.39 -49.91
C PRO A 141 5.17 54.65 -50.36
N SER A 142 5.96 55.28 -51.24
CA SER A 142 7.23 54.76 -51.77
C SER A 142 8.36 54.69 -50.73
N LYS A 143 8.26 55.38 -49.59
CA LYS A 143 9.28 55.40 -48.52
C LYS A 143 8.88 54.51 -47.34
N THR A 144 8.52 53.26 -47.65
CA THR A 144 8.07 52.27 -46.67
C THR A 144 8.67 50.90 -46.96
N TRP A 145 8.83 50.07 -45.92
CA TRP A 145 9.39 48.71 -46.04
C TRP A 145 8.70 47.83 -47.11
N ILE A 146 7.39 47.97 -47.31
CA ILE A 146 6.62 47.14 -48.25
C ILE A 146 6.73 47.64 -49.71
N ALA A 147 7.00 48.93 -49.89
CA ALA A 147 7.20 49.52 -51.21
C ALA A 147 8.52 49.10 -51.88
N LEU A 148 9.49 48.60 -51.10
CA LEU A 148 10.72 47.98 -51.61
C LEU A 148 10.46 46.81 -52.57
N ASN A 149 9.36 46.09 -52.37
CA ASN A 149 8.95 44.96 -53.20
C ASN A 149 7.84 45.33 -54.21
N ASN A 150 6.90 46.21 -53.84
CA ASN A 150 5.88 46.71 -54.76
C ASN A 150 5.42 48.13 -54.39
N GLU A 151 5.77 49.11 -55.22
CA GLU A 151 5.36 50.52 -55.05
C GLU A 151 3.82 50.69 -54.98
N ASN A 152 3.07 49.84 -55.68
CA ASN A 152 1.60 49.85 -55.75
C ASN A 152 0.91 48.89 -54.77
N PHE A 153 1.57 48.49 -53.67
CA PHE A 153 1.04 47.54 -52.66
C PHE A 153 -0.39 47.83 -52.16
N LYS A 154 -0.86 49.09 -52.21
CA LYS A 154 -2.23 49.47 -51.82
C LYS A 154 -3.31 48.86 -52.73
N GLN A 155 -2.98 48.53 -53.98
CA GLN A 155 -3.89 47.91 -54.96
C GLN A 155 -3.92 46.38 -54.88
N GLU A 156 -2.95 45.74 -54.22
CA GLU A 156 -2.90 44.29 -54.07
C GLU A 156 -4.05 43.72 -53.22
N SER A 157 -4.29 42.41 -53.33
CA SER A 157 -5.20 41.70 -52.43
C SER A 157 -4.79 41.88 -50.95
N VAL A 158 -5.77 41.81 -50.05
CA VAL A 158 -5.50 41.86 -48.59
C VAL A 158 -4.65 40.66 -48.16
N TRP A 159 -4.82 39.51 -48.82
CA TRP A 159 -4.04 38.29 -48.56
C TRP A 159 -2.55 38.49 -48.84
N ALA A 160 -2.18 38.99 -50.02
CA ALA A 160 -0.78 39.25 -50.39
C ALA A 160 -0.11 40.20 -49.37
N ARG A 161 -0.73 41.35 -49.11
CA ARG A 161 -0.26 42.32 -48.10
C ARG A 161 -0.07 41.71 -46.71
N TYR A 162 -1.02 40.88 -46.27
CA TYR A 162 -0.95 40.22 -44.96
C TYR A 162 0.19 39.19 -44.91
N VAL A 163 0.33 38.34 -45.94
CA VAL A 163 1.39 37.34 -46.03
C VAL A 163 2.77 38.01 -46.03
N THR A 164 2.99 39.06 -46.83
CA THR A 164 4.26 39.81 -46.84
C THR A 164 4.56 40.47 -45.49
N SER A 165 3.53 40.96 -44.78
CA SER A 165 3.69 41.53 -43.43
C SER A 165 4.02 40.48 -42.36
N VAL A 166 3.39 39.31 -42.43
CA VAL A 166 3.67 38.17 -41.54
C VAL A 166 5.07 37.62 -41.82
N TYR A 167 5.47 37.51 -43.09
CA TYR A 167 6.80 37.11 -43.52
C TYR A 167 7.88 38.04 -42.93
N TRP A 168 7.71 39.36 -42.98
CA TRP A 168 8.65 40.28 -42.35
C TRP A 168 8.70 40.14 -40.81
N SER A 169 7.52 40.00 -40.19
CA SER A 169 7.44 39.86 -38.73
C SER A 169 8.02 38.54 -38.22
N ILE A 170 7.85 37.42 -38.94
CA ILE A 170 8.39 36.11 -38.55
C ILE A 170 9.89 36.02 -38.79
N THR A 171 10.42 36.51 -39.91
CA THR A 171 11.87 36.50 -40.19
C THR A 171 12.65 37.38 -39.22
N THR A 172 12.03 38.44 -38.71
CA THR A 172 12.58 39.25 -37.61
C THR A 172 12.44 38.54 -36.26
N PHE A 173 11.29 37.90 -35.98
CA PHE A 173 11.05 37.12 -34.75
C PHE A 173 12.02 35.96 -34.56
N THR A 174 12.32 35.22 -35.63
CA THR A 174 13.28 34.11 -35.64
C THR A 174 14.73 34.59 -35.75
N SER A 175 14.98 35.91 -35.74
CA SER A 175 16.30 36.53 -35.93
C SER A 175 17.02 36.07 -37.21
N THR A 176 16.27 35.73 -38.27
CA THR A 176 16.80 35.28 -39.55
C THR A 176 17.22 36.44 -40.45
N GLY A 177 16.39 37.49 -40.52
CA GLY A 177 16.74 38.80 -41.10
C GLY A 177 17.41 38.79 -42.47
N TYR A 178 16.74 38.30 -43.52
CA TYR A 178 17.29 38.22 -44.88
C TYR A 178 17.71 39.57 -45.49
N GLY A 179 17.15 40.70 -45.01
CA GLY A 179 17.49 42.06 -45.46
C GLY A 179 16.71 42.55 -46.68
N ASP A 180 15.95 41.66 -47.32
CA ASP A 180 14.98 41.93 -48.38
C ASP A 180 13.91 42.94 -47.96
N LEU A 181 13.43 42.85 -46.72
CA LEU A 181 12.50 43.77 -46.09
C LEU A 181 13.14 44.41 -44.87
N HIS A 182 13.26 45.73 -44.88
CA HIS A 182 13.91 46.52 -43.83
C HIS A 182 13.18 47.86 -43.63
N PRO A 183 13.26 48.49 -42.44
CA PRO A 183 12.57 49.73 -42.17
C PRO A 183 13.21 50.90 -42.95
N VAL A 184 12.40 51.63 -43.72
CA VAL A 184 12.90 52.71 -44.60
C VAL A 184 12.74 54.08 -43.94
N ASN A 185 11.62 54.31 -43.24
CA ASN A 185 11.36 55.58 -42.57
C ASN A 185 11.66 55.51 -41.06
N SER A 186 11.90 56.68 -40.44
CA SER A 186 12.30 56.77 -39.03
C SER A 186 11.26 56.20 -38.05
N LYS A 187 9.97 56.14 -38.42
CA LYS A 187 8.92 55.55 -37.58
C LYS A 187 8.98 54.03 -37.59
N GLU A 188 9.20 53.43 -38.76
CA GLU A 188 9.48 52.00 -38.92
C GLU A 188 10.78 51.60 -38.21
N MET A 189 11.83 52.42 -38.29
CA MET A 189 13.10 52.16 -37.61
C MET A 189 12.94 52.11 -36.09
N VAL A 190 12.27 53.09 -35.49
CA VAL A 190 12.02 53.12 -34.04
C VAL A 190 11.16 51.92 -33.61
N PHE A 191 10.09 51.61 -34.34
CA PHE A 191 9.23 50.46 -34.03
C PHE A 191 9.97 49.13 -34.20
N GLY A 192 10.81 48.99 -35.22
CA GLY A 192 11.70 47.85 -35.43
C GLY A 192 12.69 47.65 -34.29
N ILE A 193 13.34 48.71 -33.81
CA ILE A 193 14.23 48.67 -32.64
C ILE A 193 13.47 48.17 -31.41
N CYS A 194 12.29 48.73 -31.12
CA CYS A 194 11.45 48.28 -30.01
C CYS A 194 11.05 46.80 -30.14
N TYR A 195 10.72 46.35 -31.36
CA TYR A 195 10.38 44.95 -31.62
C TYR A 195 11.57 44.01 -31.43
N MET A 196 12.77 44.38 -31.89
CA MET A 196 13.98 43.57 -31.68
C MET A 196 14.32 43.41 -30.19
N PHE A 197 14.19 44.47 -29.38
CA PHE A 197 14.34 44.36 -27.92
C PHE A 197 13.27 43.45 -27.28
N PHE A 198 12.02 43.51 -27.76
CA PHE A 198 10.96 42.63 -27.29
C PHE A 198 11.20 41.16 -27.68
N ILE A 199 11.65 40.89 -28.90
CA ILE A 199 12.02 39.56 -29.38
C ILE A 199 13.14 38.98 -28.52
N LEU A 200 14.18 39.77 -28.20
CA LEU A 200 15.29 39.30 -27.35
C LEU A 200 14.77 38.72 -26.02
N GLY A 201 13.88 39.46 -25.33
CA GLY A 201 13.26 38.99 -24.09
C GLY A 201 12.33 37.79 -24.29
N LEU A 202 11.51 37.78 -25.33
CA LEU A 202 10.55 36.70 -25.61
C LEU A 202 11.24 35.39 -26.03
N THR A 203 12.28 35.47 -26.86
CA THR A 203 13.09 34.31 -27.26
C THR A 203 13.84 33.74 -26.05
N SER A 204 14.43 34.57 -25.20
CA SER A 204 15.01 34.11 -23.92
C SER A 204 13.98 33.42 -23.02
N TYR A 205 12.75 33.95 -22.94
CA TYR A 205 11.65 33.33 -22.19
C TYR A 205 11.24 31.97 -22.78
N ILE A 206 11.10 31.86 -24.11
CA ILE A 206 10.76 30.60 -24.78
C ILE A 206 11.86 29.55 -24.54
N ILE A 207 13.13 29.92 -24.73
CA ILE A 207 14.28 29.03 -24.47
C ILE A 207 14.26 28.56 -23.01
N GLY A 208 14.16 29.46 -22.03
CA GLY A 208 14.15 29.08 -20.61
C GLY A 208 12.99 28.16 -20.23
N ASN A 209 11.81 28.33 -20.84
CA ASN A 209 10.68 27.42 -20.64
C ASN A 209 10.93 26.04 -21.26
N MET A 210 11.49 25.99 -22.48
CA MET A 210 11.85 24.74 -23.17
C MET A 210 12.94 23.97 -22.42
N THR A 211 14.00 24.66 -21.97
CA THR A 211 15.07 24.05 -21.15
C THR A 211 14.52 23.43 -19.88
N ASN A 212 13.66 24.15 -19.15
CA ASN A 212 13.03 23.62 -17.93
C ASN A 212 12.20 22.34 -18.24
N LEU A 213 11.44 22.37 -19.33
CA LEU A 213 10.60 21.23 -19.73
C LEU A 213 11.43 20.00 -20.14
N VAL A 214 12.51 20.19 -20.90
CA VAL A 214 13.46 19.11 -21.27
C VAL A 214 14.16 18.54 -20.04
N VAL A 215 14.57 19.38 -19.10
CA VAL A 215 15.16 18.94 -17.82
C VAL A 215 14.17 18.07 -17.03
N HIS A 216 12.89 18.46 -16.94
CA HIS A 216 11.88 17.63 -16.27
C HIS A 216 11.69 16.27 -16.94
N VAL A 217 11.54 16.22 -18.27
CA VAL A 217 11.34 14.96 -19.03
C VAL A 217 12.53 14.01 -18.86
N THR A 218 13.77 14.53 -18.85
CA THR A 218 14.99 13.73 -18.75
C THR A 218 15.45 13.44 -17.32
N SER A 219 14.88 14.14 -16.33
CA SER A 219 15.33 14.11 -14.92
C SER A 219 15.44 12.71 -14.32
N ARG A 220 14.48 11.82 -14.61
CA ARG A 220 14.42 10.47 -14.04
C ARG A 220 15.49 9.54 -14.62
N THR A 221 15.63 9.49 -15.95
CA THR A 221 16.70 8.74 -16.62
C THR A 221 18.08 9.28 -16.25
N ARG A 222 18.20 10.60 -16.03
CA ARG A 222 19.43 11.21 -15.54
C ARG A 222 19.79 10.75 -14.13
N LYS A 223 18.87 10.87 -13.15
CA LYS A 223 19.08 10.39 -11.78
C LYS A 223 19.52 8.92 -11.73
N PHE A 224 18.91 8.07 -12.55
CA PHE A 224 19.30 6.67 -12.69
C PHE A 224 20.75 6.51 -13.15
N ARG A 225 21.14 7.17 -14.25
CA ARG A 225 22.53 7.15 -14.75
C ARG A 225 23.52 7.70 -13.72
N ASP A 226 23.16 8.79 -13.04
CA ASP A 226 23.99 9.38 -11.98
C ASP A 226 24.20 8.38 -10.80
N THR A 227 23.15 7.63 -10.44
CA THR A 227 23.20 6.58 -9.39
C THR A 227 24.03 5.37 -9.82
N ILE A 228 23.83 4.87 -11.03
CA ILE A 228 24.61 3.76 -11.62
C ILE A 228 26.09 4.14 -11.74
N GLN A 229 26.39 5.36 -12.19
CA GLN A 229 27.76 5.88 -12.28
C GLN A 229 28.40 5.97 -10.90
N ALA A 230 27.67 6.41 -9.87
CA ALA A 230 28.16 6.47 -8.49
C ALA A 230 28.44 5.08 -7.92
N ALA A 231 27.53 4.12 -8.10
CA ALA A 231 27.71 2.73 -7.66
C ALA A 231 28.89 2.03 -8.36
N SER A 232 29.00 2.18 -9.67
CA SER A 232 30.15 1.68 -10.44
C SER A 232 31.46 2.31 -9.99
N SER A 233 31.49 3.65 -9.81
CA SER A 233 32.68 4.37 -9.32
C SER A 233 33.09 3.93 -7.91
N PHE A 234 32.12 3.61 -7.04
CA PHE A 234 32.38 3.04 -5.71
C PHE A 234 32.99 1.63 -5.80
N GLY A 235 32.42 0.76 -6.65
CA GLY A 235 32.94 -0.60 -6.87
C GLY A 235 34.37 -0.61 -7.39
N HIS A 236 34.67 0.22 -8.41
CA HIS A 236 36.01 0.37 -8.97
C HIS A 236 37.00 0.96 -7.95
N ARG A 237 36.62 2.02 -7.23
CA ARG A 237 37.49 2.68 -6.24
C ARG A 237 37.89 1.76 -5.09
N ASN A 238 36.99 0.85 -4.70
CA ASN A 238 37.22 -0.09 -3.61
C ASN A 238 37.67 -1.48 -4.10
N GLN A 239 37.96 -1.64 -5.40
CA GLN A 239 38.43 -2.89 -6.02
C GLN A 239 37.52 -4.09 -5.73
N LEU A 240 36.20 -3.88 -5.73
CA LEU A 240 35.24 -4.95 -5.47
C LEU A 240 35.29 -6.03 -6.57
N PRO A 241 35.15 -7.32 -6.24
CA PRO A 241 35.01 -8.38 -7.23
C PRO A 241 33.88 -8.12 -8.22
N VAL A 242 34.08 -8.48 -9.50
CA VAL A 242 33.13 -8.23 -10.60
C VAL A 242 31.72 -8.74 -10.24
N ARG A 243 31.60 -9.94 -9.67
CA ARG A 243 30.31 -10.52 -9.21
C ARG A 243 29.52 -9.59 -8.28
N ILE A 244 30.18 -8.90 -7.34
CA ILE A 244 29.51 -7.97 -6.41
C ILE A 244 29.10 -6.69 -7.14
N GLN A 245 29.94 -6.19 -8.06
CA GLN A 245 29.59 -5.05 -8.89
C GLN A 245 28.36 -5.34 -9.76
N ASP A 246 28.33 -6.51 -10.41
CA ASP A 246 27.19 -6.95 -11.23
C ASP A 246 25.92 -7.11 -10.41
N GLN A 247 25.99 -7.68 -9.20
CA GLN A 247 24.85 -7.78 -8.28
C GLN A 247 24.33 -6.39 -7.88
N MET A 248 25.21 -5.46 -7.48
CA MET A 248 24.84 -4.08 -7.15
C MET A 248 24.16 -3.36 -8.33
N LEU A 249 24.71 -3.52 -9.54
CA LEU A 249 24.16 -2.89 -10.74
C LEU A 249 22.84 -3.54 -11.19
N ALA A 250 22.71 -4.87 -11.09
CA ALA A 250 21.47 -5.59 -11.40
C ALA A 250 20.33 -5.17 -10.45
N HIS A 251 20.61 -5.07 -9.15
CA HIS A 251 19.66 -4.56 -8.15
C HIS A 251 19.21 -3.14 -8.48
N LEU A 252 20.14 -2.21 -8.76
CA LEU A 252 19.81 -0.82 -9.11
C LEU A 252 19.04 -0.70 -10.44
N CYS A 253 19.36 -1.55 -11.43
CA CYS A 253 18.64 -1.63 -12.69
C CYS A 253 17.21 -2.16 -12.51
N LEU A 254 17.02 -3.21 -11.70
CA LEU A 254 15.68 -3.70 -11.37
C LEU A 254 14.90 -2.63 -10.61
N ARG A 255 15.48 -2.05 -9.55
CA ARG A 255 14.85 -0.97 -8.77
C ARG A 255 14.39 0.17 -9.65
N TYR A 256 15.22 0.62 -10.59
CA TYR A 256 14.81 1.66 -11.55
C TYR A 256 13.66 1.21 -12.46
N ARG A 257 13.60 -0.08 -12.82
CA ARG A 257 12.55 -0.66 -13.64
C ARG A 257 11.23 -0.81 -12.88
N THR A 258 11.25 -1.28 -11.63
CA THR A 258 10.08 -1.31 -10.74
C THR A 258 9.59 0.12 -10.42
N ASP A 259 10.50 1.07 -10.18
CA ASP A 259 10.20 2.50 -10.13
C ASP A 259 9.67 3.06 -11.48
N SER A 260 9.97 2.40 -12.62
CA SER A 260 9.55 2.82 -13.96
C SER A 260 8.15 2.39 -14.35
N GLU A 261 7.82 1.16 -13.95
CA GLU A 261 6.53 0.53 -14.19
C GLU A 261 5.53 0.89 -13.07
N GLY A 262 6.00 1.56 -12.00
CA GLY A 262 5.17 2.05 -10.90
C GLY A 262 4.92 1.02 -9.79
N LEU A 263 5.71 -0.06 -9.75
CA LEU A 263 5.60 -1.15 -8.77
C LEU A 263 6.20 -0.78 -7.40
N GLN A 264 7.30 -0.03 -7.35
CA GLN A 264 7.88 0.42 -6.08
C GLN A 264 7.22 1.71 -5.60
N GLN A 265 6.13 1.53 -4.86
CA GLN A 265 5.27 2.61 -4.39
C GLN A 265 5.73 3.25 -3.08
N GLN A 266 6.85 2.82 -2.48
CA GLN A 266 7.27 3.21 -1.12
C GLN A 266 7.27 4.74 -0.91
N GLU A 267 7.92 5.53 -1.78
CA GLU A 267 7.94 7.00 -1.67
C GLU A 267 6.53 7.65 -1.79
N VAL A 268 5.60 6.98 -2.47
CA VAL A 268 4.21 7.45 -2.63
C VAL A 268 3.36 7.02 -1.43
N LEU A 269 3.53 5.80 -0.94
CA LEU A 269 2.85 5.27 0.24
C LEU A 269 3.27 6.03 1.50
N ASP A 270 4.57 6.32 1.68
CA ASP A 270 5.11 7.10 2.79
C ASP A 270 4.57 8.55 2.82
N MET A 271 4.03 9.05 1.69
CA MET A 271 3.34 10.35 1.59
C MET A 271 1.84 10.27 1.89
N LEU A 272 1.26 9.08 2.04
CA LEU A 272 -0.14 8.87 2.40
C LEU A 272 -0.31 8.77 3.93
N PRO A 273 -1.49 9.12 4.48
CA PRO A 273 -1.81 8.84 5.87
C PRO A 273 -1.82 7.34 6.17
N LYS A 274 -1.31 6.92 7.34
CA LYS A 274 -1.18 5.50 7.76
C LYS A 274 -2.46 4.67 7.55
N ALA A 275 -3.64 5.24 7.79
CA ALA A 275 -4.92 4.54 7.59
C ALA A 275 -5.17 4.11 6.13
N ILE A 276 -4.73 4.92 5.15
CA ILE A 276 -4.83 4.57 3.72
C ILE A 276 -3.82 3.48 3.37
N ILE A 277 -2.59 3.58 3.89
CA ILE A 277 -1.54 2.55 3.70
C ILE A 277 -2.04 1.20 4.23
N SER A 278 -2.50 1.15 5.49
CA SER A 278 -3.07 -0.05 6.13
C SER A 278 -4.23 -0.64 5.31
N SER A 279 -5.15 0.20 4.82
CA SER A 279 -6.26 -0.26 3.97
C SER A 279 -5.78 -0.87 2.64
N VAL A 280 -4.71 -0.32 2.04
CA VAL A 280 -4.11 -0.84 0.81
C VAL A 280 -3.36 -2.15 1.07
N SER A 281 -2.52 -2.22 2.11
CA SER A 281 -1.81 -3.44 2.49
C SER A 281 -2.78 -4.57 2.81
N HIS A 282 -3.87 -4.28 3.54
CA HIS A 282 -4.92 -5.25 3.84
C HIS A 282 -5.57 -5.81 2.56
N PHE A 283 -5.93 -4.95 1.60
CA PHE A 283 -6.53 -5.37 0.35
C PHE A 283 -5.57 -6.21 -0.52
N LEU A 284 -4.27 -5.90 -0.51
CA LEU A 284 -3.27 -6.58 -1.33
C LEU A 284 -2.78 -7.90 -0.74
N PHE A 285 -2.65 -7.99 0.59
CA PHE A 285 -1.84 -9.03 1.23
C PHE A 285 -2.57 -9.87 2.28
N HIS A 286 -3.72 -9.45 2.82
CA HIS A 286 -4.44 -10.22 3.86
C HIS A 286 -4.68 -11.68 3.47
N PRO A 287 -5.25 -12.03 2.30
CA PRO A 287 -5.56 -13.42 1.97
C PRO A 287 -4.32 -14.30 1.83
N LEU A 288 -3.15 -13.71 1.55
CA LEU A 288 -1.89 -14.42 1.46
C LEU A 288 -1.28 -14.66 2.84
N VAL A 289 -1.30 -13.65 3.72
CA VAL A 289 -0.78 -13.76 5.10
C VAL A 289 -1.68 -14.64 5.97
N GLU A 290 -2.98 -14.67 5.71
CA GLU A 290 -3.95 -15.59 6.34
C GLU A 290 -3.65 -17.07 6.01
N GLY A 291 -3.20 -17.36 4.79
CA GLY A 291 -2.86 -18.73 4.34
C GLY A 291 -1.45 -19.20 4.73
N VAL A 292 -0.66 -18.39 5.42
CA VAL A 292 0.69 -18.73 5.87
C VAL A 292 0.63 -19.69 7.06
N TYR A 293 1.40 -20.79 6.99
CA TYR A 293 1.42 -21.84 8.02
C TYR A 293 1.62 -21.29 9.45
N LEU A 294 2.45 -20.26 9.59
CA LEU A 294 2.81 -19.64 10.87
C LEU A 294 1.62 -18.94 11.53
N PHE A 295 0.67 -18.42 10.74
CA PHE A 295 -0.45 -17.59 11.20
C PHE A 295 -1.81 -18.30 11.24
N ASN A 296 -1.83 -19.61 10.93
CA ASN A 296 -3.04 -20.43 11.05
C ASN A 296 -3.63 -20.37 12.47
N GLY A 297 -4.91 -19.98 12.57
CA GLY A 297 -5.67 -19.98 13.83
C GLY A 297 -5.49 -18.76 14.74
N ILE A 298 -4.85 -17.69 14.24
CA ILE A 298 -4.65 -16.41 14.96
C ILE A 298 -5.87 -15.50 14.86
N SER A 299 -6.02 -14.58 15.81
CA SER A 299 -7.04 -13.52 15.76
C SER A 299 -6.93 -12.59 14.53
N ASP A 300 -8.08 -12.25 13.94
CA ASP A 300 -8.20 -11.25 12.87
C ASP A 300 -7.56 -9.90 13.27
N ASP A 301 -7.61 -9.53 14.56
CA ASP A 301 -7.02 -8.31 15.09
C ASP A 301 -5.48 -8.30 15.00
N LEU A 302 -4.81 -9.43 15.34
CA LEU A 302 -3.37 -9.53 15.15
C LEU A 302 -3.01 -9.59 13.66
N LEU A 303 -3.77 -10.34 12.86
CA LEU A 303 -3.56 -10.44 11.41
C LEU A 303 -3.65 -9.07 10.73
N PHE A 304 -4.64 -8.25 11.10
CA PHE A 304 -4.80 -6.88 10.63
C PHE A 304 -3.58 -6.00 10.97
N GLN A 305 -3.06 -6.12 12.20
CA GLN A 305 -1.87 -5.38 12.65
C GLN A 305 -0.62 -5.82 11.88
N LEU A 306 -0.39 -7.13 11.76
CA LEU A 306 0.72 -7.74 11.01
C LEU A 306 0.77 -7.22 9.56
N VAL A 307 -0.35 -7.35 8.83
CA VAL A 307 -0.46 -6.93 7.43
C VAL A 307 -0.28 -5.41 7.27
N SER A 308 -0.66 -4.62 8.29
CA SER A 308 -0.52 -3.15 8.26
C SER A 308 0.92 -2.65 8.47
N GLU A 309 1.79 -3.42 9.14
CA GLU A 309 3.21 -3.07 9.36
C GLU A 309 4.16 -3.74 8.35
N MET A 310 3.72 -4.76 7.63
CA MET A 310 4.49 -5.42 6.56
C MET A 310 4.80 -4.48 5.39
N LYS A 311 6.02 -4.59 4.85
CA LYS A 311 6.49 -3.81 3.70
C LYS A 311 6.83 -4.72 2.52
N ALA A 312 6.33 -4.38 1.34
CA ALA A 312 6.62 -5.10 0.11
C ALA A 312 7.95 -4.65 -0.52
N GLU A 313 8.90 -5.58 -0.63
CA GLU A 313 10.20 -5.39 -1.26
C GLU A 313 10.31 -6.31 -2.51
N TYR A 314 11.08 -5.90 -3.52
CA TYR A 314 11.25 -6.64 -4.77
C TYR A 314 12.73 -6.97 -4.98
N TYR A 315 13.01 -8.23 -5.28
CA TYR A 315 14.36 -8.77 -5.42
C TYR A 315 14.59 -9.36 -6.82
N PRO A 316 15.70 -9.04 -7.51
CA PRO A 316 16.06 -9.65 -8.78
C PRO A 316 16.49 -11.10 -8.59
N PRO A 317 16.50 -11.93 -9.65
CA PRO A 317 17.00 -13.30 -9.58
C PRO A 317 18.49 -13.35 -9.19
N ARG A 318 18.88 -14.40 -8.47
CA ARG A 318 20.25 -14.68 -7.96
C ARG A 318 20.76 -13.67 -6.92
N GLU A 319 19.85 -12.94 -6.26
CA GLU A 319 20.16 -12.12 -5.09
C GLU A 319 19.95 -12.93 -3.79
N GLU A 320 20.87 -12.77 -2.85
CA GLU A 320 20.82 -13.42 -1.53
C GLU A 320 20.10 -12.49 -0.56
N VAL A 321 18.90 -12.89 -0.14
CA VAL A 321 17.97 -12.11 0.70
C VAL A 321 18.33 -12.21 2.18
N ILE A 322 18.76 -13.39 2.61
CA ILE A 322 19.25 -13.71 3.95
C ILE A 322 20.56 -14.47 3.79
N LEU A 323 21.56 -14.15 4.61
CA LEU A 323 22.83 -14.90 4.65
C LEU A 323 22.88 -15.86 5.85
N GLN A 324 23.45 -17.05 5.63
CA GLN A 324 23.67 -18.02 6.70
C GLN A 324 24.58 -17.43 7.79
N ASN A 325 24.20 -17.64 9.06
CA ASN A 325 24.81 -17.08 10.27
C ASN A 325 24.67 -15.55 10.44
N GLU A 326 23.85 -14.88 9.64
CA GLU A 326 23.49 -13.47 9.88
C GLU A 326 22.60 -13.32 11.12
N THR A 327 22.67 -12.17 11.80
CA THR A 327 21.79 -11.87 12.93
C THR A 327 20.35 -11.63 12.46
N PRO A 328 19.34 -12.23 13.11
CA PRO A 328 17.95 -12.17 12.64
C PRO A 328 17.31 -10.80 12.89
N THR A 329 17.26 -9.95 11.87
CA THR A 329 16.62 -8.62 11.91
C THR A 329 15.15 -8.65 11.51
N ASP A 330 14.85 -9.39 10.44
CA ASP A 330 13.57 -9.41 9.75
C ASP A 330 13.29 -10.84 9.26
N PHE A 331 12.02 -11.17 9.03
CA PHE A 331 11.61 -12.34 8.26
C PHE A 331 10.73 -11.91 7.07
N TYR A 332 10.60 -12.79 6.10
CA TYR A 332 9.96 -12.49 4.82
C TYR A 332 8.90 -13.53 4.48
N ILE A 333 7.82 -13.09 3.83
CA ILE A 333 6.77 -13.94 3.27
C ILE A 333 6.79 -13.79 1.75
N LEU A 334 6.80 -14.89 1.00
CA LEU A 334 6.78 -14.85 -0.45
C LEU A 334 5.38 -14.47 -0.97
N VAL A 335 5.29 -13.40 -1.75
CA VAL A 335 4.06 -13.02 -2.47
C VAL A 335 4.07 -13.60 -3.88
N THR A 336 5.18 -13.45 -4.59
CA THR A 336 5.39 -13.98 -5.96
C THR A 336 6.86 -14.32 -6.18
N GLY A 337 7.12 -15.18 -7.17
CA GLY A 337 8.46 -15.69 -7.50
C GLY A 337 8.75 -17.04 -6.86
N SER A 338 10.02 -17.44 -6.89
CA SER A 338 10.52 -18.60 -6.15
C SER A 338 11.96 -18.39 -5.69
N VAL A 339 12.30 -19.04 -4.57
CA VAL A 339 13.51 -18.77 -3.80
C VAL A 339 14.10 -20.07 -3.30
N ASP A 340 15.38 -20.30 -3.58
CA ASP A 340 16.11 -21.49 -3.16
C ASP A 340 16.69 -21.30 -1.75
N ILE A 341 16.46 -22.28 -0.87
CA ILE A 341 17.12 -22.40 0.43
C ILE A 341 18.45 -23.11 0.22
N LEU A 342 19.54 -22.43 0.60
CA LEU A 342 20.90 -22.89 0.44
C LEU A 342 21.56 -23.11 1.80
N LEU A 343 22.34 -24.19 1.90
CA LEU A 343 23.17 -24.50 3.04
C LEU A 343 24.63 -24.59 2.60
N TYR A 344 25.50 -23.79 3.23
CA TYR A 344 26.94 -23.91 3.05
C TYR A 344 27.49 -24.92 4.06
N ARG A 345 27.98 -26.06 3.56
CA ARG A 345 28.72 -27.06 4.36
C ARG A 345 30.08 -27.32 3.72
N ASN A 346 31.14 -27.21 4.52
CA ASN A 346 32.52 -27.48 4.11
C ASN A 346 32.97 -26.76 2.81
N GLY A 347 32.43 -25.56 2.56
CA GLY A 347 32.71 -24.77 1.34
C GLY A 347 31.90 -25.15 0.10
N VAL A 348 30.96 -26.09 0.21
CA VAL A 348 30.05 -26.50 -0.88
C VAL A 348 28.65 -25.91 -0.64
N GLU A 349 28.07 -25.35 -1.69
CA GLU A 349 26.66 -24.94 -1.73
C GLU A 349 25.77 -26.17 -1.97
N GLN A 350 24.85 -26.45 -1.03
CA GLN A 350 23.81 -27.47 -1.20
C GLN A 350 22.43 -26.80 -1.19
N VAL A 351 21.63 -27.05 -2.23
CA VAL A 351 20.21 -26.67 -2.24
C VAL A 351 19.45 -27.63 -1.33
N VAL A 352 18.74 -27.07 -0.34
CA VAL A 352 17.95 -27.81 0.64
C VAL A 352 16.50 -27.94 0.18
N GLY A 353 15.94 -26.87 -0.37
CA GLY A 353 14.58 -26.84 -0.92
C GLY A 353 14.31 -25.54 -1.68
N GLU A 354 13.14 -25.46 -2.32
CA GLU A 354 12.63 -24.26 -2.98
C GLU A 354 11.37 -23.79 -2.25
N LEU A 355 11.24 -22.48 -2.05
CA LEU A 355 10.08 -21.79 -1.50
C LEU A 355 9.30 -21.07 -2.60
N THR A 356 8.00 -21.01 -2.42
CA THR A 356 7.00 -20.53 -3.38
C THR A 356 6.05 -19.51 -2.73
N ALA A 357 5.09 -18.97 -3.50
CA ALA A 357 4.13 -18.00 -3.00
C ALA A 357 3.29 -18.55 -1.82
N GLY A 358 3.27 -17.83 -0.70
CA GLY A 358 2.65 -18.25 0.57
C GLY A 358 3.64 -18.84 1.59
N ASP A 359 4.87 -19.16 1.20
CA ASP A 359 5.90 -19.65 2.13
C ASP A 359 6.58 -18.50 2.89
N VAL A 360 7.19 -18.84 4.03
CA VAL A 360 7.93 -17.92 4.91
C VAL A 360 9.41 -18.28 4.92
N CYS A 361 10.29 -17.28 5.10
CA CYS A 361 11.70 -17.51 5.38
C CYS A 361 12.29 -16.52 6.40
N GLY A 362 13.23 -17.01 7.20
CA GLY A 362 13.92 -16.25 8.26
C GLY A 362 13.20 -16.19 9.61
N GLU A 363 12.01 -16.77 9.69
CA GLU A 363 11.17 -16.89 10.88
C GLU A 363 11.84 -17.67 12.01
N VAL A 364 12.57 -18.75 11.67
CA VAL A 364 13.35 -19.54 12.64
C VAL A 364 14.39 -18.67 13.34
N GLY A 365 15.09 -17.80 12.61
CA GLY A 365 16.04 -16.86 13.21
C GLY A 365 15.34 -15.83 14.10
N VAL A 366 14.26 -15.21 13.60
CA VAL A 366 13.55 -14.13 14.31
C VAL A 366 12.87 -14.60 15.60
N LEU A 367 12.13 -15.71 15.53
CA LEU A 367 11.36 -16.27 16.64
C LEU A 367 12.27 -16.90 17.70
N CYS A 368 13.32 -17.59 17.27
CA CYS A 368 14.22 -18.32 18.16
C CYS A 368 15.48 -17.53 18.57
N TYR A 369 15.59 -16.28 18.12
CA TYR A 369 16.75 -15.39 18.34
C TYR A 369 18.11 -16.07 18.09
N ARG A 370 18.18 -16.87 17.03
CA ARG A 370 19.40 -17.56 16.59
C ARG A 370 19.92 -17.00 15.26
N PRO A 371 21.23 -17.06 14.97
CA PRO A 371 21.74 -16.75 13.65
C PRO A 371 21.02 -17.56 12.56
N GLN A 372 20.79 -16.94 11.40
CA GLN A 372 19.96 -17.54 10.35
C GLN A 372 20.54 -18.88 9.87
N PRO A 373 19.78 -19.99 9.91
CA PRO A 373 20.33 -21.33 9.66
C PRO A 373 20.66 -21.61 8.18
N PHE A 374 20.13 -20.81 7.27
CA PHE A 374 20.25 -20.96 5.81
C PHE A 374 20.57 -19.64 5.13
N THR A 375 21.22 -19.72 3.97
CA THR A 375 21.21 -18.63 2.98
C THR A 375 19.96 -18.77 2.11
N VAL A 376 19.31 -17.66 1.80
CA VAL A 376 18.05 -17.64 1.03
C VAL A 376 18.30 -16.86 -0.25
N ARG A 377 18.29 -17.53 -1.41
CA ARG A 377 18.67 -16.93 -2.71
C ARG A 377 17.51 -16.98 -3.69
N THR A 378 17.15 -15.84 -4.26
CA THR A 378 16.11 -15.77 -5.29
C THR A 378 16.48 -16.53 -6.55
N LYS A 379 15.52 -17.22 -7.15
CA LYS A 379 15.66 -17.92 -8.43
C LYS A 379 15.07 -17.13 -9.59
N GLN A 380 13.98 -16.41 -9.32
CA GLN A 380 13.29 -15.51 -10.24
C GLN A 380 13.09 -14.14 -9.59
N LEU A 381 12.60 -13.15 -10.36
CA LEU A 381 12.09 -11.90 -9.79
C LEU A 381 11.04 -12.24 -8.74
N SER A 382 11.28 -11.84 -7.50
CA SER A 382 10.46 -12.23 -6.35
C SER A 382 9.99 -11.01 -5.57
N GLN A 383 8.72 -11.02 -5.14
CA GLN A 383 8.15 -10.01 -4.26
C GLN A 383 7.99 -10.59 -2.87
N LEU A 384 8.59 -9.94 -1.88
CA LEU A 384 8.63 -10.40 -0.49
C LEU A 384 7.97 -9.37 0.43
N LEU A 385 7.15 -9.83 1.38
CA LEU A 385 6.68 -9.02 2.50
C LEU A 385 7.64 -9.15 3.66
N ARG A 386 8.38 -8.08 3.93
CA ARG A 386 9.29 -7.98 5.06
C ARG A 386 8.53 -7.55 6.32
N LEU A 387 8.76 -8.25 7.43
CA LEU A 387 8.35 -7.80 8.76
C LEU A 387 9.55 -7.78 9.72
N ASN A 388 9.69 -6.67 10.45
CA ASN A 388 10.77 -6.48 11.39
C ASN A 388 10.52 -7.18 12.72
N ARG A 389 11.56 -7.82 13.28
CA ARG A 389 11.54 -8.52 14.56
C ARG A 389 10.98 -7.67 15.71
N THR A 390 11.34 -6.40 15.80
CA THR A 390 10.88 -5.53 16.90
C THR A 390 9.41 -5.15 16.77
N ALA A 391 8.94 -4.87 15.56
CA ALA A 391 7.53 -4.61 15.28
C ALA A 391 6.68 -5.86 15.57
N PHE A 392 7.13 -7.01 15.06
CA PHE A 392 6.51 -8.31 15.31
C PHE A 392 6.38 -8.61 16.82
N LEU A 393 7.49 -8.60 17.57
CA LEU A 393 7.46 -8.88 19.00
C LEU A 393 6.59 -7.89 19.79
N ASN A 394 6.49 -6.62 19.37
CA ASN A 394 5.60 -5.66 20.02
C ASN A 394 4.11 -5.95 19.77
N MET A 395 3.73 -6.36 18.56
CA MET A 395 2.34 -6.75 18.24
C MET A 395 1.93 -8.05 18.97
N VAL A 396 2.84 -9.02 19.08
CA VAL A 396 2.52 -10.26 19.79
C VAL A 396 2.59 -10.08 21.32
N LYS A 397 3.35 -9.10 21.85
CA LYS A 397 3.27 -8.69 23.26
C LYS A 397 1.89 -8.13 23.64
N THR A 398 1.17 -7.50 22.71
CA THR A 398 -0.22 -7.08 22.96
C THR A 398 -1.21 -8.23 22.88
N ASN A 399 -0.92 -9.26 22.06
CA ASN A 399 -1.79 -10.42 21.84
C ASN A 399 -1.06 -11.73 22.20
N ILE A 400 -0.75 -11.92 23.49
CA ILE A 400 0.13 -13.01 23.97
C ILE A 400 -0.44 -14.39 23.61
N GLY A 401 -1.78 -14.55 23.66
CA GLY A 401 -2.46 -15.80 23.27
C GLY A 401 -2.12 -16.25 21.85
N ASP A 402 -2.24 -15.37 20.86
CA ASP A 402 -1.84 -15.65 19.48
C ASP A 402 -0.35 -15.99 19.35
N GLY A 403 0.51 -15.41 20.19
CA GLY A 403 1.93 -15.74 20.24
C GLY A 403 2.24 -17.19 20.59
N THR A 404 1.39 -17.81 21.42
CA THR A 404 1.50 -19.24 21.72
C THR A 404 1.07 -20.11 20.54
N ILE A 405 0.10 -19.64 19.74
CA ILE A 405 -0.36 -20.31 18.51
C ILE A 405 0.75 -20.26 17.46
N ILE A 406 1.37 -19.09 17.23
CA ILE A 406 2.54 -18.92 16.35
C ILE A 406 3.66 -19.91 16.69
N MET A 407 4.03 -20.00 17.97
CA MET A 407 5.11 -20.88 18.42
C MET A 407 4.75 -22.37 18.24
N ASN A 408 3.50 -22.76 18.50
CA ASN A 408 3.02 -24.12 18.22
C ASN A 408 3.05 -24.44 16.73
N ASN A 409 2.60 -23.53 15.86
CA ASN A 409 2.63 -23.68 14.41
C ASN A 409 4.07 -23.88 13.88
N LEU A 410 5.03 -23.09 14.40
CA LEU A 410 6.46 -23.27 14.09
C LEU A 410 6.95 -24.66 14.50
N LEU A 411 6.73 -25.06 15.76
CA LEU A 411 7.20 -26.34 16.29
C LEU A 411 6.57 -27.54 15.56
N GLN A 412 5.31 -27.43 15.18
CA GLN A 412 4.61 -28.44 14.38
C GLN A 412 5.23 -28.55 12.97
N HIS A 413 5.48 -27.42 12.30
CA HIS A 413 6.16 -27.42 10.99
C HIS A 413 7.57 -28.02 11.06
N LEU A 414 8.33 -27.70 12.12
CA LEU A 414 9.66 -28.28 12.37
C LEU A 414 9.61 -29.79 12.66
N LYS A 415 8.51 -30.31 13.23
CA LYS A 415 8.29 -31.75 13.47
C LYS A 415 7.87 -32.52 12.22
N GLU A 416 7.08 -31.90 11.36
CA GLU A 416 6.58 -32.51 10.12
C GLU A 416 7.66 -32.64 9.04
N ARG A 417 8.65 -31.74 9.02
CA ARG A 417 9.81 -31.87 8.12
C ARG A 417 10.79 -32.95 8.59
N SER A 418 10.84 -34.06 7.86
CA SER A 418 11.74 -35.19 8.11
C SER A 418 13.23 -34.96 7.82
N GLU A 419 13.66 -33.71 7.58
CA GLU A 419 15.06 -33.40 7.28
C GLU A 419 15.94 -33.43 8.54
N PRO A 420 17.13 -34.04 8.51
CA PRO A 420 17.96 -34.21 9.71
C PRO A 420 18.47 -32.87 10.28
N LEU A 421 18.62 -31.85 9.43
CA LEU A 421 18.93 -30.50 9.88
C LEU A 421 17.73 -29.83 10.56
N MET A 422 16.51 -30.05 10.06
CA MET A 422 15.32 -29.49 10.70
C MET A 422 15.03 -30.13 12.06
N GLN A 423 15.30 -31.44 12.20
CA GLN A 423 15.30 -32.13 13.50
C GLN A 423 16.35 -31.56 14.46
N THR A 424 17.51 -31.14 13.96
CA THR A 424 18.55 -30.48 14.78
C THR A 424 18.06 -29.09 15.23
N ILE A 425 17.46 -28.31 14.33
CA ILE A 425 16.86 -27.00 14.63
C ILE A 425 15.72 -27.15 15.64
N LEU A 426 14.89 -28.19 15.52
CA LEU A 426 13.84 -28.54 16.48
C LEU A 426 14.42 -28.84 17.87
N ALA A 427 15.42 -29.73 17.95
CA ALA A 427 16.06 -30.08 19.23
C ALA A 427 16.71 -28.86 19.89
N ASP A 428 17.43 -28.02 19.12
CA ASP A 428 17.98 -26.75 19.59
C ASP A 428 16.88 -25.82 20.13
N THR A 429 15.76 -25.69 19.42
CA THR A 429 14.68 -24.75 19.78
C THR A 429 13.86 -25.23 20.97
N GLU A 430 13.57 -26.53 21.08
CA GLU A 430 12.96 -27.10 22.29
C GLU A 430 13.89 -26.95 23.51
N HIS A 431 15.21 -27.11 23.34
CA HIS A 431 16.18 -26.85 24.40
C HIS A 431 16.30 -25.35 24.77
N MET A 432 16.23 -24.43 23.80
CA MET A 432 16.20 -22.98 24.08
C MET A 432 14.92 -22.54 24.77
N LEU A 433 13.78 -23.16 24.42
CA LEU A 433 12.49 -22.99 25.10
C LEU A 433 12.59 -23.47 26.56
N ALA A 434 13.03 -24.71 26.82
CA ALA A 434 13.18 -25.25 28.17
C ALA A 434 14.12 -24.42 29.07
N GLN A 435 15.10 -23.73 28.48
CA GLN A 435 16.00 -22.82 29.20
C GLN A 435 15.48 -21.37 29.35
N GLY A 436 14.30 -21.05 28.81
CA GLY A 436 13.72 -19.71 28.87
C GLY A 436 14.49 -18.64 28.07
N ARG A 437 15.30 -19.04 27.07
CA ARG A 437 16.19 -18.13 26.31
C ARG A 437 15.52 -17.48 25.09
N MET A 438 14.20 -17.38 25.11
CA MET A 438 13.38 -16.93 23.98
C MET A 438 12.78 -15.56 24.31
N ASP A 439 13.03 -14.55 23.48
CA ASP A 439 12.49 -13.18 23.64
C ASP A 439 10.98 -13.08 23.32
N MET A 440 10.39 -14.19 22.85
CA MET A 440 8.99 -14.32 22.50
C MET A 440 8.16 -14.43 23.79
N PRO A 441 7.18 -13.55 24.08
CA PRO A 441 6.34 -13.70 25.28
C PRO A 441 5.53 -15.00 25.24
N LEU A 442 5.82 -15.90 26.18
CA LEU A 442 5.14 -17.17 26.39
C LEU A 442 4.35 -17.11 27.70
N THR A 443 3.18 -17.76 27.75
CA THR A 443 2.37 -17.87 28.96
C THR A 443 2.74 -19.11 29.77
N LEU A 444 2.40 -19.12 31.06
CA LEU A 444 2.48 -20.35 31.87
C LEU A 444 1.58 -21.47 31.31
N CYS A 445 0.44 -21.09 30.70
CA CYS A 445 -0.46 -22.01 30.02
C CYS A 445 0.20 -22.75 28.84
N PHE A 446 1.13 -22.09 28.12
CA PHE A 446 1.91 -22.73 27.05
C PHE A 446 2.87 -23.81 27.58
N ALA A 447 3.45 -23.61 28.77
CA ALA A 447 4.33 -24.58 29.45
C ALA A 447 3.56 -25.71 30.19
N ALA A 448 2.30 -25.45 30.56
CA ALA A 448 1.35 -26.44 31.09
C ALA A 448 0.78 -27.35 29.99
N SER A 449 0.43 -26.77 28.83
CA SER A 449 0.50 -27.49 27.55
C SER A 449 1.97 -27.92 27.33
N ARG A 450 2.29 -28.88 26.47
CA ARG A 450 3.61 -29.56 26.44
C ARG A 450 3.95 -30.38 27.72
N GLY A 451 3.72 -29.85 28.92
CA GLY A 451 4.16 -30.44 30.20
C GLY A 451 5.64 -30.17 30.48
N ASP A 452 6.12 -28.97 30.17
CA ASP A 452 7.52 -28.55 30.24
C ASP A 452 7.80 -27.87 31.59
N ASP A 453 8.21 -28.66 32.58
CA ASP A 453 8.45 -28.24 33.95
C ASP A 453 9.67 -27.30 34.07
N LEU A 454 10.67 -27.45 33.19
CA LEU A 454 11.85 -26.59 33.13
C LEU A 454 11.49 -25.18 32.65
N LEU A 455 10.75 -25.07 31.55
CA LEU A 455 10.22 -23.79 31.06
C LEU A 455 9.29 -23.17 32.10
N MET A 456 8.40 -23.94 32.72
CA MET A 456 7.48 -23.45 33.74
C MET A 456 8.22 -22.87 34.96
N ASN A 457 9.19 -23.59 35.50
CA ASN A 457 10.03 -23.12 36.62
C ASN A 457 10.81 -21.85 36.23
N HIS A 458 11.27 -21.73 34.99
CA HIS A 458 11.92 -20.52 34.51
C HIS A 458 10.96 -19.32 34.45
N LEU A 459 9.77 -19.49 33.86
CA LEU A 459 8.75 -18.43 33.77
C LEU A 459 8.29 -17.96 35.16
N LEU A 460 8.06 -18.90 36.09
CA LEU A 460 7.72 -18.59 37.48
C LEU A 460 8.83 -17.80 38.19
N LYS A 461 10.11 -18.14 37.94
CA LYS A 461 11.27 -17.35 38.45
C LYS A 461 11.37 -15.94 37.87
N GLN A 462 10.84 -15.69 36.68
CA GLN A 462 10.74 -14.33 36.13
C GLN A 462 9.63 -13.50 36.79
N GLY A 463 8.80 -14.10 37.67
CA GLY A 463 7.72 -13.42 38.37
C GLY A 463 6.41 -13.37 37.59
N LEU A 464 6.19 -14.27 36.63
CA LEU A 464 4.85 -14.47 36.05
C LEU A 464 3.88 -14.96 37.14
N ASN A 465 2.66 -14.43 37.13
CA ASN A 465 1.62 -14.80 38.09
C ASN A 465 1.14 -16.25 37.85
N PRO A 466 1.24 -17.19 38.82
CA PRO A 466 0.79 -18.57 38.64
C PRO A 466 -0.69 -18.69 38.23
N ASP A 467 -1.52 -17.76 38.69
CA ASP A 467 -2.96 -17.67 38.38
C ASP A 467 -3.27 -16.87 37.10
N GLU A 468 -2.30 -16.67 36.21
CA GLU A 468 -2.55 -16.16 34.86
C GLU A 468 -3.52 -17.10 34.12
N PHE A 469 -4.57 -16.52 33.53
CA PHE A 469 -5.66 -17.24 32.88
C PHE A 469 -5.82 -16.86 31.40
N THR A 470 -6.32 -17.82 30.63
CA THR A 470 -6.64 -17.69 29.20
C THR A 470 -8.01 -17.03 28.97
N SER A 471 -8.42 -16.85 27.71
CA SER A 471 -9.74 -16.31 27.33
C SER A 471 -10.95 -17.05 27.91
N ASN A 472 -10.75 -18.28 28.41
CA ASN A 472 -11.78 -19.15 28.97
C ASN A 472 -11.68 -19.23 30.51
N ASP A 473 -10.94 -18.31 31.14
CA ASP A 473 -10.56 -18.27 32.56
C ASP A 473 -9.76 -19.50 33.07
N ARG A 474 -9.34 -20.42 32.18
CA ARG A 474 -8.44 -21.53 32.53
C ARG A 474 -7.03 -21.03 32.84
N THR A 475 -6.53 -21.38 34.02
CA THR A 475 -5.14 -21.17 34.45
C THR A 475 -4.20 -22.30 34.01
N ALA A 476 -2.89 -22.09 34.17
CA ALA A 476 -1.87 -23.12 33.92
C ALA A 476 -2.08 -24.39 34.79
N LEU A 477 -2.67 -24.24 35.98
CA LEU A 477 -2.94 -25.35 36.90
C LEU A 477 -4.04 -26.28 36.36
N HIS A 478 -5.11 -25.74 35.77
CA HIS A 478 -6.15 -26.53 35.06
C HIS A 478 -5.53 -27.38 33.94
N ILE A 479 -4.69 -26.76 33.11
CA ILE A 479 -4.08 -27.44 31.97
C ILE A 479 -3.11 -28.54 32.45
N SER A 480 -2.26 -28.24 33.44
CA SER A 480 -1.33 -29.22 34.02
C SER A 480 -2.07 -30.39 34.69
N ALA A 481 -3.19 -30.09 35.34
CA ALA A 481 -4.05 -31.09 35.97
C ALA A 481 -4.72 -32.02 34.95
N SER A 482 -5.35 -31.47 33.91
CA SER A 482 -5.99 -32.26 32.83
C SER A 482 -5.01 -33.15 32.06
N ARG A 483 -3.71 -32.81 32.07
CA ARG A 483 -2.63 -33.56 31.43
C ARG A 483 -1.86 -34.52 32.35
N GLY A 484 -2.16 -34.53 33.65
CA GLY A 484 -1.43 -35.37 34.61
C GLY A 484 0.03 -34.95 34.83
N SER A 485 0.37 -33.70 34.55
CA SER A 485 1.75 -33.19 34.61
C SER A 485 2.17 -32.88 36.06
N VAL A 486 2.42 -33.93 36.85
CA VAL A 486 2.76 -33.90 38.29
C VAL A 486 3.77 -32.79 38.64
N GLN A 487 4.90 -32.72 37.93
CA GLN A 487 5.96 -31.75 38.24
C GLN A 487 5.55 -30.30 37.96
N CYS A 488 4.72 -30.06 36.95
CA CYS A 488 4.15 -28.74 36.66
C CYS A 488 3.15 -28.32 37.75
N VAL A 489 2.32 -29.24 38.22
CA VAL A 489 1.37 -29.00 39.32
C VAL A 489 2.10 -28.64 40.61
N LEU A 490 3.15 -29.39 40.98
CA LEU A 490 3.99 -29.08 42.15
C LEU A 490 4.62 -27.69 42.03
N LEU A 491 5.23 -27.36 40.88
CA LEU A 491 5.85 -26.05 40.66
C LEU A 491 4.84 -24.88 40.74
N LEU A 492 3.63 -25.04 40.22
CA LEU A 492 2.60 -23.99 40.31
C LEU A 492 2.15 -23.77 41.76
N LEU A 493 1.95 -24.85 42.52
CA LEU A 493 1.57 -24.78 43.95
C LEU A 493 2.71 -24.21 44.81
N ASP A 494 3.97 -24.60 44.56
CA ASP A 494 5.16 -24.07 45.26
C ASP A 494 5.31 -22.55 45.10
N TYR A 495 4.89 -21.99 43.95
CA TYR A 495 4.88 -20.55 43.68
C TYR A 495 3.55 -19.87 44.06
N GLY A 496 2.60 -20.60 44.65
CA GLY A 496 1.38 -20.05 45.24
C GLY A 496 0.16 -19.93 44.32
N ALA A 497 0.05 -20.77 43.28
CA ALA A 497 -1.19 -20.88 42.49
C ALA A 497 -2.39 -21.29 43.36
N ASP A 498 -3.57 -20.74 43.09
CA ASP A 498 -4.80 -21.08 43.79
C ASP A 498 -5.37 -22.43 43.28
N PRO A 499 -5.36 -23.51 44.09
CA PRO A 499 -5.88 -24.81 43.68
C PRO A 499 -7.40 -24.85 43.51
N ASN A 500 -8.11 -23.80 43.95
CA ASN A 500 -9.56 -23.68 43.91
C ASN A 500 -10.05 -22.64 42.87
N ARG A 501 -9.15 -22.07 42.07
CA ARG A 501 -9.50 -21.15 40.98
C ARG A 501 -10.47 -21.86 40.02
N LYS A 502 -11.55 -21.18 39.63
CA LYS A 502 -12.51 -21.71 38.65
C LYS A 502 -12.23 -21.19 37.24
N ASP A 503 -12.49 -22.02 36.23
CA ASP A 503 -12.62 -21.56 34.84
C ASP A 503 -14.03 -21.03 34.54
N SER A 504 -14.27 -20.57 33.29
CA SER A 504 -15.55 -20.01 32.85
C SER A 504 -16.71 -21.02 32.85
N GLU A 505 -16.40 -22.31 32.77
CA GLU A 505 -17.36 -23.41 32.87
C GLU A 505 -17.72 -23.74 34.33
N GLY A 506 -16.91 -23.30 35.29
CA GLY A 506 -17.03 -23.61 36.71
C GLY A 506 -16.21 -24.84 37.11
N ASN A 507 -15.37 -25.36 36.22
CA ASN A 507 -14.42 -26.41 36.53
C ASN A 507 -13.36 -25.89 37.51
N VAL A 508 -12.74 -26.80 38.27
CA VAL A 508 -11.57 -26.53 39.11
C VAL A 508 -10.45 -27.52 38.76
N PRO A 509 -9.17 -27.23 39.02
CA PRO A 509 -8.06 -28.12 38.65
C PRO A 509 -8.20 -29.54 39.20
N LEU A 510 -8.80 -29.72 40.38
CA LEU A 510 -9.08 -31.04 40.95
C LEU A 510 -10.07 -31.84 40.10
N TRP A 511 -11.08 -31.19 39.52
CA TRP A 511 -12.04 -31.82 38.61
C TRP A 511 -11.38 -32.22 37.29
N ASP A 512 -10.54 -31.35 36.71
CA ASP A 512 -9.74 -31.67 35.52
C ASP A 512 -8.83 -32.90 35.73
N ALA A 513 -8.20 -33.03 36.91
CA ALA A 513 -7.37 -34.19 37.26
C ALA A 513 -8.18 -35.48 37.44
N ILE A 514 -9.36 -35.39 38.07
CA ILE A 514 -10.32 -36.51 38.24
C ILE A 514 -10.83 -36.98 36.87
N LEU A 515 -11.28 -36.06 36.01
CA LEU A 515 -11.73 -36.34 34.65
C LEU A 515 -10.64 -37.04 33.81
N GLY A 516 -9.39 -36.56 33.93
CA GLY A 516 -8.21 -37.16 33.30
C GLY A 516 -7.73 -38.48 33.92
N LYS A 517 -8.31 -38.92 35.04
CA LYS A 517 -7.93 -40.10 35.84
C LYS A 517 -6.48 -40.07 36.35
N HIS A 518 -5.98 -38.87 36.66
CA HIS A 518 -4.59 -38.65 37.10
C HIS A 518 -4.45 -38.71 38.62
N GLU A 519 -4.63 -39.90 39.20
CA GLU A 519 -4.68 -40.11 40.66
C GLU A 519 -3.61 -39.36 41.48
N ASP A 520 -2.36 -39.34 41.01
CA ASP A 520 -1.24 -38.74 41.74
C ASP A 520 -1.34 -37.22 41.78
N VAL A 521 -1.87 -36.61 40.71
CA VAL A 521 -2.21 -35.18 40.68
C VAL A 521 -3.42 -34.88 41.58
N VAL A 522 -4.44 -35.77 41.60
CA VAL A 522 -5.60 -35.64 42.49
C VAL A 522 -5.16 -35.65 43.96
N LYS A 523 -4.24 -36.54 44.35
CA LYS A 523 -3.64 -36.58 45.70
C LYS A 523 -2.92 -35.27 46.02
N ILE A 524 -1.99 -34.83 45.16
CA ILE A 524 -1.20 -33.60 45.35
C ILE A 524 -2.09 -32.36 45.47
N LEU A 525 -3.11 -32.23 44.63
CA LEU A 525 -4.06 -31.11 44.69
C LEU A 525 -4.85 -31.13 45.99
N ALA A 526 -5.41 -32.28 46.40
CA ALA A 526 -6.15 -32.41 47.65
C ALA A 526 -5.28 -32.12 48.89
N ASP A 527 -4.04 -32.62 48.92
CA ASP A 527 -3.06 -32.37 50.00
C ASP A 527 -2.69 -30.88 50.12
N ASN A 528 -2.76 -30.12 49.01
CA ASN A 528 -2.56 -28.67 48.96
C ASN A 528 -3.86 -27.85 49.10
N GLY A 529 -4.96 -28.48 49.53
CA GLY A 529 -6.22 -27.78 49.85
C GLY A 529 -7.15 -27.53 48.66
N ALA A 530 -7.00 -28.25 47.55
CA ALA A 530 -8.01 -28.26 46.49
C ALA A 530 -9.29 -28.98 46.99
N CYS A 531 -10.43 -28.33 46.81
CA CYS A 531 -11.74 -28.86 47.21
C CYS A 531 -12.66 -28.91 45.99
N ILE A 532 -13.32 -30.06 45.74
CA ILE A 532 -14.24 -30.18 44.59
C ILE A 532 -15.47 -29.28 44.74
N THR A 533 -15.87 -28.98 45.98
CA THR A 533 -16.91 -28.00 46.35
C THR A 533 -16.62 -26.58 45.88
N SER A 534 -15.38 -26.28 45.51
CA SER A 534 -15.01 -25.01 44.88
C SER A 534 -15.46 -24.93 43.43
N GLY A 535 -15.82 -26.03 42.76
CA GLY A 535 -16.35 -26.04 41.39
C GLY A 535 -17.88 -26.00 41.30
N ASP A 536 -18.42 -26.27 40.10
CA ASP A 536 -19.85 -26.54 39.87
C ASP A 536 -20.15 -28.04 40.05
N VAL A 537 -20.25 -28.48 41.31
CA VAL A 537 -20.49 -29.89 41.65
C VAL A 537 -21.82 -30.41 41.10
N GLY A 538 -22.83 -29.55 40.95
CA GLY A 538 -24.10 -29.93 40.33
C GLY A 538 -23.90 -30.34 38.87
N GLN A 539 -23.12 -29.56 38.12
CA GLN A 539 -22.72 -29.89 36.75
C GLN A 539 -21.81 -31.13 36.69
N PHE A 540 -20.83 -31.26 37.59
CA PHE A 540 -19.92 -32.43 37.64
C PHE A 540 -20.69 -33.74 37.89
N ALA A 541 -21.67 -33.71 38.79
CA ALA A 541 -22.48 -34.88 39.12
C ALA A 541 -23.44 -35.26 37.98
N CYS A 542 -24.01 -34.29 37.26
CA CYS A 542 -24.80 -34.58 36.05
C CYS A 542 -23.93 -35.16 34.94
N TYR A 543 -22.75 -34.59 34.69
CA TYR A 543 -21.80 -35.09 33.68
C TYR A 543 -21.35 -36.54 33.97
N ALA A 544 -21.00 -36.86 35.22
CA ALA A 544 -20.61 -38.22 35.60
C ALA A 544 -21.73 -39.25 35.39
N VAL A 545 -23.00 -38.80 35.47
CA VAL A 545 -24.19 -39.61 35.23
C VAL A 545 -24.48 -39.78 33.74
N GLU A 546 -24.40 -38.70 32.96
CA GLU A 546 -24.60 -38.69 31.50
C GLU A 546 -23.54 -39.55 30.78
N GLU A 547 -22.29 -39.59 31.28
CA GLU A 547 -21.23 -40.49 30.81
C GLU A 547 -21.37 -41.95 31.32
N GLY A 548 -22.40 -42.26 32.12
CA GLY A 548 -22.60 -43.60 32.71
C GLY A 548 -21.49 -44.03 33.68
N ASN A 549 -20.64 -43.12 34.13
CA ASN A 549 -19.42 -43.42 34.87
C ASN A 549 -19.62 -43.40 36.40
N MET A 550 -20.01 -44.56 36.93
CA MET A 550 -20.19 -44.80 38.37
C MET A 550 -18.97 -44.49 39.24
N GLU A 551 -17.74 -44.60 38.70
CA GLU A 551 -16.53 -44.35 39.49
C GLU A 551 -16.27 -42.85 39.66
N LEU A 552 -16.44 -42.05 38.60
CA LEU A 552 -16.40 -40.57 38.72
C LEU A 552 -17.42 -40.06 39.74
N LEU A 553 -18.63 -40.62 39.75
CA LEU A 553 -19.66 -40.23 40.71
C LEU A 553 -19.26 -40.58 42.16
N ARG A 554 -18.59 -41.71 42.39
CA ARG A 554 -18.00 -42.06 43.70
C ARG A 554 -16.84 -41.15 44.08
N GLU A 555 -16.00 -40.75 43.14
CA GLU A 555 -14.89 -39.84 43.39
C GLU A 555 -15.36 -38.44 43.77
N ILE A 556 -16.41 -37.91 43.12
CA ILE A 556 -17.05 -36.64 43.52
C ILE A 556 -17.45 -36.70 45.00
N ILE A 557 -18.15 -37.76 45.41
CA ILE A 557 -18.60 -37.95 46.80
C ILE A 557 -17.41 -38.12 47.76
N LYS A 558 -16.39 -38.89 47.38
CA LYS A 558 -15.15 -39.15 48.15
C LYS A 558 -14.39 -37.85 48.45
N TYR A 559 -14.36 -36.90 47.51
CA TYR A 559 -13.74 -35.58 47.70
C TYR A 559 -14.72 -34.51 48.25
N GLY A 560 -15.88 -34.91 48.77
CA GLY A 560 -16.80 -34.04 49.51
C GLY A 560 -17.80 -33.27 48.65
N GLY A 561 -18.01 -33.66 47.39
CA GLY A 561 -18.97 -33.04 46.50
C GLY A 561 -20.43 -33.35 46.85
N ASP A 562 -21.24 -32.30 47.03
CA ASP A 562 -22.69 -32.40 47.20
C ASP A 562 -23.42 -32.64 45.86
N VAL A 563 -23.81 -33.91 45.64
CA VAL A 563 -24.55 -34.37 44.46
C VAL A 563 -26.03 -33.95 44.45
N SER A 564 -26.53 -33.25 45.48
CA SER A 564 -27.89 -32.71 45.52
C SER A 564 -28.04 -31.33 44.86
N LEU A 565 -26.91 -30.69 44.52
CA LEU A 565 -26.87 -29.39 43.87
C LEU A 565 -27.47 -29.42 42.46
N LEU A 566 -27.93 -28.25 42.01
CA LEU A 566 -28.45 -28.06 40.66
C LEU A 566 -27.28 -27.74 39.72
N SER A 567 -27.29 -28.35 38.55
CA SER A 567 -26.41 -28.05 37.42
C SER A 567 -26.68 -26.66 36.83
N ARG A 568 -25.86 -26.26 35.87
CA ARG A 568 -26.03 -24.99 35.14
C ARG A 568 -27.27 -24.97 34.24
N SER A 569 -27.80 -26.13 33.87
CA SER A 569 -29.10 -26.29 33.21
C SER A 569 -30.28 -26.38 34.19
N GLY A 570 -30.02 -26.34 35.51
CA GLY A 570 -31.04 -26.43 36.55
C GLY A 570 -31.62 -27.83 36.74
N THR A 571 -30.88 -28.88 36.37
CA THR A 571 -31.22 -30.29 36.67
C THR A 571 -30.44 -30.75 37.91
N THR A 572 -30.93 -31.78 38.62
CA THR A 572 -30.10 -32.53 39.57
C THR A 572 -29.58 -33.80 38.90
N ALA A 573 -28.46 -34.34 39.40
CA ALA A 573 -27.90 -35.59 38.88
C ALA A 573 -28.90 -36.77 38.89
N LEU A 574 -29.89 -36.73 39.79
CA LEU A 574 -30.97 -37.72 39.84
C LEU A 574 -31.95 -37.60 38.66
N HIS A 575 -32.22 -36.40 38.14
CA HIS A 575 -33.01 -36.25 36.92
C HIS A 575 -32.29 -36.84 35.71
N SER A 576 -30.98 -36.55 35.55
CA SER A 576 -30.16 -37.18 34.50
C SER A 576 -30.14 -38.71 34.67
N ALA A 577 -29.96 -39.25 35.89
CA ALA A 577 -29.86 -40.70 36.11
C ALA A 577 -31.16 -41.46 35.79
N ILE A 578 -32.31 -40.81 35.98
CA ILE A 578 -33.63 -41.30 35.58
C ILE A 578 -33.78 -41.20 34.05
N SER A 579 -33.30 -40.12 33.44
CA SER A 579 -33.37 -39.93 31.98
C SER A 579 -32.55 -40.98 31.21
N GLU A 580 -31.39 -41.36 31.76
CA GLU A 580 -30.46 -42.38 31.21
C GLU A 580 -30.78 -43.82 31.67
N GLU A 581 -31.92 -44.06 32.33
CA GLU A 581 -32.36 -45.38 32.83
C GLU A 581 -31.35 -46.13 33.75
N ASN A 582 -30.37 -45.42 34.32
CA ASN A 582 -29.30 -46.04 35.10
C ASN A 582 -29.72 -46.29 36.55
N ILE A 583 -30.34 -47.46 36.77
CA ILE A 583 -30.83 -47.92 38.08
C ILE A 583 -29.72 -47.88 39.14
N GLU A 584 -28.48 -48.28 38.83
CA GLU A 584 -27.38 -48.28 39.80
C GLU A 584 -27.04 -46.87 40.29
N MET A 585 -26.97 -45.89 39.36
CA MET A 585 -26.78 -44.48 39.69
C MET A 585 -27.94 -43.92 40.51
N VAL A 586 -29.19 -44.22 40.12
CA VAL A 586 -30.38 -43.83 40.87
C VAL A 586 -30.30 -44.36 42.32
N THR A 587 -29.96 -45.64 42.54
CA THR A 587 -29.83 -46.18 43.90
C THR A 587 -28.68 -45.54 44.69
N LEU A 588 -27.59 -45.14 44.03
CA LEU A 588 -26.44 -44.51 44.69
C LEU A 588 -26.77 -43.07 45.10
N LEU A 589 -27.41 -42.28 44.22
CA LEU A 589 -27.85 -40.91 44.50
C LEU A 589 -28.92 -40.87 45.61
N ILE A 590 -29.87 -41.80 45.58
CA ILE A 590 -30.87 -41.98 46.66
C ILE A 590 -30.17 -42.28 48.00
N LYS A 591 -29.15 -43.15 48.02
CA LYS A 591 -28.38 -43.47 49.25
C LYS A 591 -27.61 -42.26 49.81
N GLN A 592 -27.24 -41.30 48.98
CA GLN A 592 -26.62 -40.04 49.42
C GLN A 592 -27.64 -38.98 49.86
N GLY A 593 -28.94 -39.28 49.86
CA GLY A 593 -29.98 -38.38 50.35
C GLY A 593 -30.35 -37.25 49.39
N VAL A 594 -30.15 -37.44 48.07
CA VAL A 594 -30.63 -36.47 47.08
C VAL A 594 -32.15 -36.37 47.15
N ASP A 595 -32.66 -35.13 47.23
CA ASP A 595 -34.08 -34.84 47.30
C ASP A 595 -34.81 -35.30 46.03
N VAL A 596 -35.76 -36.22 46.21
CA VAL A 596 -36.56 -36.86 45.17
C VAL A 596 -37.80 -36.06 44.76
N ASP A 597 -38.07 -34.95 45.47
CA ASP A 597 -39.21 -34.06 45.27
C ASP A 597 -38.78 -32.62 44.86
N LYS A 598 -37.46 -32.40 44.69
CA LYS A 598 -36.86 -31.14 44.20
C LYS A 598 -37.12 -30.94 42.70
N PHE A 599 -37.61 -29.77 42.32
CA PHE A 599 -37.90 -29.43 40.93
C PHE A 599 -36.64 -29.14 40.09
N ASP A 600 -36.65 -29.57 38.82
CA ASP A 600 -35.72 -29.13 37.79
C ASP A 600 -36.18 -27.82 37.10
N ALA A 601 -35.38 -27.34 36.14
CA ALA A 601 -35.69 -26.14 35.34
C ALA A 601 -36.96 -26.26 34.46
N HIS A 602 -37.45 -27.47 34.21
CA HIS A 602 -38.68 -27.73 33.45
C HIS A 602 -39.90 -27.88 34.37
N GLY A 603 -39.71 -27.88 35.69
CA GLY A 603 -40.78 -28.06 36.68
C GLY A 603 -41.15 -29.52 36.94
N TRP A 604 -40.31 -30.48 36.53
CA TRP A 604 -40.46 -31.89 36.90
C TRP A 604 -39.80 -32.16 38.25
N THR A 605 -40.35 -33.10 39.02
CA THR A 605 -39.61 -33.77 40.10
C THR A 605 -39.05 -35.09 39.58
N PRO A 606 -38.00 -35.66 40.21
CA PRO A 606 -37.47 -36.98 39.86
C PRO A 606 -38.56 -38.06 39.81
N ARG A 607 -39.50 -38.05 40.77
CA ARG A 607 -40.67 -38.94 40.74
C ARG A 607 -41.52 -38.74 39.48
N ALA A 608 -41.95 -37.51 39.21
CA ALA A 608 -42.82 -37.21 38.07
C ALA A 608 -42.16 -37.54 36.73
N LEU A 609 -40.83 -37.32 36.62
CA LEU A 609 -40.04 -37.72 35.45
C LEU A 609 -40.03 -39.25 35.26
N SER A 610 -39.80 -40.02 36.33
CA SER A 610 -39.84 -41.50 36.24
C SER A 610 -41.22 -42.06 35.90
N GLU A 611 -42.31 -41.39 36.34
CA GLU A 611 -43.67 -41.78 35.99
C GLU A 611 -44.03 -41.42 34.54
N TYR A 612 -43.52 -40.29 34.02
CA TYR A 612 -43.66 -39.89 32.62
C TYR A 612 -42.90 -40.80 31.65
N LEU A 613 -41.67 -41.22 32.03
CA LEU A 613 -40.84 -42.12 31.23
C LEU A 613 -41.25 -43.61 31.36
N GLY A 614 -42.12 -43.97 32.31
CA GLY A 614 -42.67 -45.33 32.44
C GLY A 614 -41.73 -46.36 33.10
N GLN A 615 -40.72 -45.90 33.85
CA GLN A 615 -39.64 -46.75 34.38
C GLN A 615 -40.05 -47.43 35.70
N GLU A 616 -40.75 -48.56 35.62
CA GLU A 616 -41.36 -49.22 36.79
C GLU A 616 -40.36 -49.62 37.90
N GLU A 617 -39.12 -50.02 37.58
CA GLU A 617 -38.12 -50.36 38.62
C GLU A 617 -37.62 -49.14 39.39
N ILE A 618 -37.32 -48.04 38.68
CA ILE A 618 -36.94 -46.74 39.28
C ILE A 618 -38.10 -46.15 40.09
N LYS A 619 -39.33 -46.28 39.60
CA LYS A 619 -40.56 -45.86 40.27
C LYS A 619 -40.83 -46.64 41.56
N LEU A 620 -40.53 -47.94 41.59
CA LEU A 620 -40.57 -48.76 42.82
C LEU A 620 -39.51 -48.31 43.83
N LEU A 621 -38.29 -48.01 43.38
CA LEU A 621 -37.22 -47.47 44.24
C LEU A 621 -37.60 -46.13 44.86
N LEU A 622 -38.07 -45.17 44.07
CA LEU A 622 -38.46 -43.84 44.56
C LEU A 622 -39.67 -43.91 45.51
N ARG A 623 -40.67 -44.77 45.25
CA ARG A 623 -41.83 -44.97 46.13
C ARG A 623 -41.49 -45.54 47.52
N SER A 624 -40.30 -46.11 47.71
CA SER A 624 -39.84 -46.58 49.02
C SER A 624 -39.42 -45.45 49.98
N ILE A 625 -39.26 -44.22 49.46
CA ILE A 625 -38.78 -43.05 50.21
C ILE A 625 -39.98 -42.17 50.64
N PRO A 626 -40.21 -41.95 51.95
CA PRO A 626 -41.35 -41.19 52.44
C PRO A 626 -41.25 -39.69 52.11
N GLU A 627 -42.39 -39.06 51.83
CA GLU A 627 -42.50 -37.63 51.52
C GLU A 627 -41.99 -36.74 52.68
N THR A 628 -41.01 -35.89 52.41
CA THR A 628 -40.64 -34.79 53.32
C THR A 628 -41.61 -33.63 53.19
N LYS A 629 -42.67 -33.64 54.00
CA LYS A 629 -43.61 -32.52 54.13
C LYS A 629 -42.93 -31.26 54.70
N ASN A 630 -42.52 -30.35 53.83
CA ASN A 630 -42.30 -28.94 54.16
C ASN A 630 -43.35 -28.08 53.44
N ASN A 631 -43.95 -27.14 54.16
CA ASN A 631 -45.21 -26.50 53.77
C ASN A 631 -45.04 -25.33 52.81
N ALA A 632 -45.95 -25.29 51.82
CA ALA A 632 -46.64 -24.11 51.28
C ALA A 632 -45.85 -22.79 51.10
N ASP A 633 -45.57 -22.45 49.84
CA ASP A 633 -46.44 -21.50 49.12
C ASP A 633 -46.21 -21.55 47.59
N GLY A 634 -47.26 -21.30 46.78
CA GLY A 634 -47.07 -20.89 45.38
C GLY A 634 -47.43 -21.85 44.23
N ARG A 635 -48.70 -22.26 44.12
CA ARG A 635 -49.41 -22.64 42.86
C ARG A 635 -48.80 -23.73 41.96
N ILE A 636 -49.41 -24.91 42.01
CA ILE A 636 -49.48 -25.88 40.91
C ILE A 636 -50.24 -25.25 39.72
N PRO A 637 -49.67 -25.15 38.50
CA PRO A 637 -50.44 -25.00 37.27
C PRO A 637 -51.01 -26.37 36.86
N PRO A 638 -52.24 -26.44 36.30
CA PRO A 638 -52.83 -27.72 35.92
C PRO A 638 -52.11 -28.33 34.71
N ILE A 639 -51.88 -29.64 34.76
CA ILE A 639 -51.44 -30.43 33.61
C ILE A 639 -52.58 -30.51 32.60
N SER A 640 -52.39 -29.95 31.41
CA SER A 640 -53.20 -30.27 30.23
C SER A 640 -52.31 -30.30 28.98
N GLU A 641 -52.08 -31.53 28.49
CA GLU A 641 -51.85 -31.88 27.08
C GLU A 641 -50.93 -30.99 26.24
N VAL A 642 -49.65 -31.38 26.08
CA VAL A 642 -49.01 -31.52 24.75
C VAL A 642 -48.00 -32.68 24.80
N ILE A 643 -48.09 -33.60 23.83
CA ILE A 643 -47.17 -34.72 23.60
C ILE A 643 -45.93 -34.20 22.85
N PRO A 644 -44.68 -34.52 23.27
CA PRO A 644 -43.51 -34.27 22.44
C PRO A 644 -43.40 -35.34 21.35
N HIS A 645 -43.67 -34.97 20.11
CA HIS A 645 -43.18 -35.73 18.97
C HIS A 645 -41.65 -35.58 18.87
N MET A 646 -40.94 -36.69 18.64
CA MET A 646 -39.58 -36.60 18.11
C MET A 646 -39.64 -36.17 16.64
N ASP A 647 -38.81 -35.20 16.27
CA ASP A 647 -38.52 -34.87 14.88
C ASP A 647 -37.06 -34.39 14.76
N GLU A 648 -36.39 -34.79 13.68
CA GLU A 648 -34.95 -34.64 13.52
C GLU A 648 -34.49 -33.23 13.08
N GLN A 649 -33.33 -32.82 13.61
CA GLN A 649 -32.31 -31.94 12.97
C GLN A 649 -32.75 -30.72 12.13
N LYS A 650 -32.48 -29.50 12.62
CA LYS A 650 -31.42 -28.59 12.06
C LYS A 650 -31.27 -27.25 12.82
N PRO A 651 -30.11 -26.56 12.71
CA PRO A 651 -29.63 -25.66 13.75
C PRO A 651 -30.20 -24.23 13.68
N ARG A 652 -30.33 -23.58 14.84
CA ARG A 652 -30.61 -22.15 14.94
C ARG A 652 -29.33 -21.36 15.26
N SER A 653 -28.99 -20.44 14.38
CA SER A 653 -27.77 -19.63 14.46
C SER A 653 -27.84 -18.54 15.52
N TRP A 654 -26.81 -18.45 16.37
CA TRP A 654 -26.60 -17.32 17.27
C TRP A 654 -26.03 -16.10 16.52
N ARG A 655 -26.83 -15.47 15.65
CA ARG A 655 -26.50 -14.14 15.14
C ARG A 655 -26.84 -13.08 16.19
N LYS A 656 -25.85 -12.68 17.00
CA LYS A 656 -25.92 -11.46 17.84
C LYS A 656 -26.21 -10.25 16.95
N LYS A 657 -27.44 -9.74 17.01
CA LYS A 657 -27.85 -8.52 16.30
C LYS A 657 -27.74 -7.35 17.28
N TYR A 658 -26.63 -6.62 17.21
CA TYR A 658 -26.45 -5.40 17.99
C TYR A 658 -27.47 -4.34 17.57
N ASN A 659 -28.37 -3.96 18.47
CA ASN A 659 -29.21 -2.78 18.29
C ASN A 659 -28.42 -1.54 18.73
N SER A 660 -27.85 -0.83 17.76
CA SER A 660 -27.28 0.49 17.97
C SER A 660 -28.37 1.55 17.90
N MET A 661 -28.61 2.27 19.01
CA MET A 661 -28.87 3.72 19.06
C MET A 661 -29.21 4.16 20.50
N PRO A 662 -28.36 4.97 21.14
CA PRO A 662 -28.77 5.91 22.18
C PRO A 662 -28.95 7.31 21.57
N THR A 663 -30.11 7.92 21.81
CA THR A 663 -30.44 9.30 21.44
C THR A 663 -29.56 10.30 22.22
N MET A 664 -29.14 11.39 21.57
CA MET A 664 -28.38 12.47 22.22
C MET A 664 -29.21 13.23 23.26
N PRO A 665 -28.67 13.53 24.46
CA PRO A 665 -29.12 14.65 25.28
C PRO A 665 -28.51 15.99 24.78
N PRO A 666 -29.18 17.14 25.00
CA PRO A 666 -28.71 18.44 24.51
C PRO A 666 -27.60 19.05 25.38
N MET A 667 -26.65 19.77 24.75
CA MET A 667 -25.67 20.59 25.46
C MET A 667 -26.33 21.82 26.10
N MET A 668 -26.08 22.04 27.40
CA MET A 668 -26.30 23.31 28.07
C MET A 668 -25.02 24.17 28.10
N SER A 669 -25.22 25.49 28.21
CA SER A 669 -24.18 26.52 28.26
C SER A 669 -23.86 27.00 29.69
N GLY A 670 -22.58 27.26 29.99
CA GLY A 670 -22.08 27.91 31.21
C GLY A 670 -20.65 27.41 31.50
N SER A 671 -19.57 28.20 31.55
CA SER A 671 -19.26 29.50 32.19
C SER A 671 -18.89 29.39 33.68
N MET A 672 -17.72 29.96 34.04
CA MET A 672 -17.01 29.91 35.34
C MET A 672 -16.62 28.51 35.85
N GLY A 673 -15.46 28.29 36.50
CA GLY A 673 -14.30 29.16 36.74
C GLY A 673 -13.63 28.91 38.10
N THR A 674 -12.29 29.02 38.17
CA THR A 674 -11.45 29.19 39.40
C THR A 674 -11.46 28.03 40.44
N ASN A 675 -10.43 27.77 41.26
CA ASN A 675 -9.01 28.18 41.39
C ASN A 675 -8.31 27.22 42.40
N VAL A 676 -7.00 27.44 42.68
CA VAL A 676 -6.26 27.02 43.90
C VAL A 676 -5.76 25.56 43.96
N ASN A 677 -4.52 25.22 44.34
CA ASN A 677 -3.21 25.90 44.21
C ASN A 677 -2.06 24.87 44.33
N GLU A 678 -0.99 25.11 43.57
CA GLU A 678 0.44 25.15 43.94
C GLU A 678 0.98 24.39 45.18
N ALA A 679 2.06 23.61 44.98
CA ALA A 679 3.45 23.92 45.42
C ALA A 679 4.40 22.70 45.24
N SER A 680 5.72 22.80 44.98
CA SER A 680 6.56 23.89 44.44
C SER A 680 8.02 23.41 44.19
N GLY A 681 8.71 23.97 43.19
CA GLY A 681 10.18 23.87 42.98
C GLY A 681 10.64 22.80 41.96
N ALA A 682 11.57 23.04 41.03
CA ALA A 682 12.31 24.25 40.60
C ALA A 682 12.88 23.97 39.16
N THR A 683 13.45 24.88 38.35
CA THR A 683 13.86 26.29 38.52
C THR A 683 13.79 27.05 37.17
N ASN A 684 13.94 28.39 37.19
CA ASN A 684 14.13 29.28 36.03
C ASN A 684 15.53 29.12 35.35
N ASN A 685 15.85 29.59 34.13
CA ASN A 685 15.26 30.68 33.34
C ASN A 685 15.60 30.64 31.82
N ASN A 686 14.66 31.04 30.96
CA ASN A 686 14.81 31.74 29.66
C ASN A 686 15.96 31.40 28.66
N ARG A 687 15.57 31.00 27.43
CA ARG A 687 15.88 31.80 26.21
C ARG A 687 14.95 31.48 25.01
N LYS A 688 14.55 32.54 24.30
CA LYS A 688 13.63 32.52 23.15
C LYS A 688 14.31 31.97 21.90
N LEU A 689 13.65 31.08 21.15
CA LEU A 689 14.01 30.80 19.75
C LEU A 689 13.01 31.48 18.80
N GLY A 690 13.42 32.60 18.22
CA GLY A 690 12.67 33.25 17.14
C GLY A 690 13.03 32.65 15.78
N ARG A 691 12.04 32.17 15.02
CA ARG A 691 12.23 31.84 13.60
C ARG A 691 12.18 33.12 12.76
N GLY A 692 13.36 33.61 12.37
CA GLY A 692 13.51 34.73 11.45
C GLY A 692 13.58 34.28 9.99
N SER A 693 12.82 34.96 9.13
CA SER A 693 12.92 34.87 7.67
C SER A 693 14.11 35.66 7.13
N SER A 694 14.82 35.14 6.12
CA SER A 694 15.47 36.00 5.12
C SER A 694 15.78 35.25 3.81
N PHE A 695 15.21 35.73 2.71
CA PHE A 695 15.82 35.65 1.38
C PHE A 695 16.47 37.02 1.12
N SER A 696 17.78 37.10 0.89
CA SER A 696 18.44 38.07 -0.01
C SER A 696 19.96 38.07 0.16
N ASN A 697 20.68 38.52 -0.87
CA ASN A 697 22.14 38.67 -0.98
C ASN A 697 22.89 37.32 -1.12
N SER A 698 23.76 37.12 -2.11
CA SER A 698 24.63 38.10 -2.77
C SER A 698 24.60 38.06 -4.31
N LEU A 699 24.72 39.25 -4.92
CA LEU A 699 24.84 39.48 -6.36
C LEU A 699 26.30 39.48 -6.86
N PHE A 700 27.25 38.97 -6.06
CA PHE A 700 28.70 39.16 -6.25
C PHE A 700 29.52 37.86 -6.27
N GLY A 701 28.93 36.79 -6.83
CA GLY A 701 29.63 35.53 -7.17
C GLY A 701 30.16 35.49 -8.61
N ILE A 702 30.26 36.64 -9.27
CA ILE A 702 30.72 36.79 -10.65
C ILE A 702 32.15 37.37 -10.63
N ILE A 703 33.07 36.75 -11.40
CA ILE A 703 34.49 37.10 -11.68
C ILE A 703 35.56 36.42 -10.79
N SER A 704 36.61 35.93 -11.48
CA SER A 704 37.82 35.21 -11.00
C SER A 704 37.57 33.72 -10.63
N ALA A 705 38.23 32.71 -11.23
CA ALA A 705 39.33 32.64 -12.20
C ALA A 705 38.93 31.66 -13.34
N SER A 706 39.03 31.96 -14.64
CA SER A 706 40.21 32.23 -15.49
C SER A 706 41.18 31.04 -15.68
N ASN A 707 41.21 30.51 -16.91
CA ASN A 707 42.25 29.67 -17.52
C ASN A 707 42.61 28.31 -16.90
N ARG A 708 42.29 27.24 -17.65
CA ARG A 708 43.33 26.36 -18.23
C ARG A 708 42.90 25.80 -19.60
N LYS A 709 43.73 26.06 -20.62
CA LYS A 709 43.86 25.23 -21.85
C LYS A 709 44.40 23.85 -21.41
N SER A 710 44.31 22.73 -22.14
CA SER A 710 44.03 22.39 -23.54
C SER A 710 43.38 20.97 -23.54
N LYS A 711 42.92 20.33 -24.63
CA LYS A 711 43.44 20.28 -26.01
C LYS A 711 42.32 19.86 -26.98
N GLN A 712 42.50 20.25 -28.24
CA GLN A 712 41.64 19.90 -29.38
C GLN A 712 42.00 18.51 -29.90
N GLU A 713 41.01 17.78 -30.43
CA GLU A 713 41.20 17.02 -31.67
C GLU A 713 39.89 16.99 -32.48
N THR A 714 40.05 17.17 -33.78
CA THR A 714 39.00 17.34 -34.81
C THR A 714 38.58 16.01 -35.42
N ILE A 715 37.37 15.87 -35.98
CA ILE A 715 37.04 15.81 -37.42
C ILE A 715 35.60 15.23 -37.45
N ALA A 716 34.63 15.50 -38.31
CA ALA A 716 34.26 16.53 -39.30
C ALA A 716 32.85 16.11 -39.80
N GLU A 717 32.14 16.97 -40.54
CA GLU A 717 30.78 16.72 -41.04
C GLU A 717 30.75 15.80 -42.29
N LEU A 718 29.60 15.17 -42.62
CA LEU A 718 28.97 15.29 -43.96
C LEU A 718 27.55 14.67 -44.13
N LYS A 719 26.58 15.58 -44.25
CA LYS A 719 25.27 15.61 -44.96
C LYS A 719 24.71 14.39 -45.76
N GLY A 720 23.49 13.96 -45.37
CA GLY A 720 22.27 13.80 -46.21
C GLY A 720 22.20 12.75 -47.35
N PRO A 721 21.06 12.59 -48.07
CA PRO A 721 19.75 13.27 -47.96
C PRO A 721 18.50 12.33 -47.82
N LEU A 722 17.29 12.90 -47.82
CA LEU A 722 15.98 12.22 -47.85
C LEU A 722 15.35 12.25 -49.26
N HIS A 723 14.67 11.17 -49.70
CA HIS A 723 13.27 11.17 -50.20
C HIS A 723 12.74 9.80 -50.69
N GLN A 724 11.84 9.19 -49.90
CA GLN A 724 10.42 8.93 -50.22
C GLN A 724 9.99 8.34 -51.60
N SER A 725 9.39 7.14 -51.57
CA SER A 725 8.27 6.75 -52.46
C SER A 725 7.36 5.69 -51.79
N SER A 726 6.09 5.65 -52.19
CA SER A 726 5.00 4.78 -51.69
C SER A 726 4.77 3.57 -52.62
N ILE A 727 4.20 2.42 -52.19
CA ILE A 727 2.77 2.13 -52.02
C ILE A 727 2.58 0.72 -51.38
N ASP A 728 1.52 0.57 -50.57
CA ASP A 728 0.78 -0.64 -50.11
C ASP A 728 1.43 -2.04 -50.03
N SER A 729 1.48 -2.61 -48.81
CA SER A 729 0.54 -3.67 -48.34
C SER A 729 1.09 -4.46 -47.13
N VAL A 730 0.23 -4.68 -46.12
CA VAL A 730 0.45 -5.49 -44.89
C VAL A 730 1.59 -5.01 -43.96
N PRO A 731 1.33 -4.78 -42.65
CA PRO A 731 2.42 -4.43 -41.72
C PRO A 731 3.34 -5.64 -41.50
N PRO A 732 4.66 -5.53 -41.75
CA PRO A 732 5.57 -6.61 -41.42
C PRO A 732 5.68 -6.75 -39.89
N LYS A 733 5.66 -7.99 -39.38
CA LYS A 733 6.18 -8.28 -38.04
C LYS A 733 7.59 -7.67 -37.95
N ASN A 734 7.91 -7.00 -36.83
CA ASN A 734 9.27 -6.48 -36.58
C ASN A 734 10.29 -7.61 -36.74
N ARG A 735 10.93 -7.71 -37.92
CA ARG A 735 12.06 -8.61 -38.14
C ARG A 735 13.29 -7.94 -37.55
N ALA A 736 13.95 -8.64 -36.63
CA ALA A 736 15.23 -8.24 -36.07
C ALA A 736 16.22 -7.91 -37.20
N ARG A 737 17.07 -6.90 -37.02
CA ARG A 737 18.26 -6.68 -37.83
C ARG A 737 19.41 -7.41 -37.15
N VAL A 738 20.19 -8.12 -37.92
CA VAL A 738 21.31 -8.94 -37.45
C VAL A 738 22.55 -8.59 -38.25
N ILE A 739 23.71 -8.64 -37.62
CA ILE A 739 24.99 -8.48 -38.30
C ILE A 739 25.44 -9.89 -38.68
N ILE A 740 25.74 -10.15 -39.94
CA ILE A 740 26.21 -11.45 -40.42
C ILE A 740 27.66 -11.30 -40.90
N SER A 741 28.56 -12.13 -40.40
CA SER A 741 29.97 -12.17 -40.80
C SER A 741 30.41 -13.59 -41.19
N CYS A 742 31.53 -13.68 -41.92
CA CYS A 742 32.06 -14.94 -42.44
C CYS A 742 33.60 -14.89 -42.36
N PRO A 743 34.20 -15.22 -41.20
CA PRO A 743 35.64 -15.09 -40.98
C PRO A 743 36.48 -16.02 -41.88
N GLU A 744 35.89 -17.10 -42.43
CA GLU A 744 36.56 -17.99 -43.41
C GLU A 744 36.92 -17.29 -44.74
N LYS A 745 36.46 -16.05 -44.99
CA LYS A 745 36.80 -15.24 -46.18
C LYS A 745 37.28 -13.81 -45.85
N ASP A 746 37.92 -13.62 -44.69
CA ASP A 746 38.48 -12.34 -44.22
C ASP A 746 37.48 -11.16 -44.07
N ASP A 747 36.16 -11.40 -44.19
CA ASP A 747 35.12 -10.36 -44.06
C ASP A 747 34.70 -10.17 -42.59
N VAL A 748 35.61 -9.58 -41.81
CA VAL A 748 35.48 -9.33 -40.36
C VAL A 748 34.48 -8.20 -40.04
N ALA A 749 34.14 -7.35 -41.01
CA ALA A 749 33.38 -6.12 -40.76
C ALA A 749 31.88 -6.33 -40.47
N GLY A 750 31.31 -7.46 -40.91
CA GLY A 750 29.91 -7.82 -40.70
C GLY A 750 28.92 -6.99 -41.52
N LYS A 751 27.94 -7.65 -42.17
CA LYS A 751 26.89 -6.99 -42.95
C LYS A 751 25.60 -6.95 -42.14
N LEU A 752 25.00 -5.76 -42.00
CA LEU A 752 23.70 -5.60 -41.34
C LEU A 752 22.57 -6.01 -42.29
N VAL A 753 21.78 -7.01 -41.91
CA VAL A 753 20.72 -7.63 -42.71
C VAL A 753 19.45 -7.76 -41.87
N LEU A 754 18.28 -7.76 -42.49
CA LEU A 754 17.03 -8.14 -41.81
C LEU A 754 16.99 -9.67 -41.65
N ARG A 755 16.75 -10.16 -40.42
CA ARG A 755 16.66 -11.59 -40.08
C ARG A 755 15.69 -12.29 -41.04
N PRO A 756 16.13 -13.32 -41.78
CA PRO A 756 15.26 -14.12 -42.63
C PRO A 756 14.14 -14.81 -41.85
N GLY A 757 13.14 -15.34 -42.57
CA GLY A 757 11.98 -16.00 -41.97
C GLY A 757 12.30 -17.39 -41.42
N THR A 758 13.29 -18.07 -42.00
CA THR A 758 13.67 -19.45 -41.65
C THR A 758 15.19 -19.60 -41.58
N PHE A 759 15.67 -20.58 -40.80
CA PHE A 759 17.10 -20.88 -40.69
C PHE A 759 17.71 -21.31 -42.03
N LYS A 760 16.92 -21.96 -42.91
CA LYS A 760 17.35 -22.32 -44.26
C LYS A 760 17.60 -21.08 -45.14
N GLU A 761 16.74 -20.07 -45.09
CA GLU A 761 16.97 -18.80 -45.79
C GLU A 761 18.24 -18.09 -45.29
N LEU A 762 18.59 -18.23 -44.00
CA LEU A 762 19.82 -17.66 -43.43
C LEU A 762 21.09 -18.34 -43.97
N LEU A 763 21.07 -19.66 -44.11
CA LEU A 763 22.17 -20.42 -44.75
C LEU A 763 22.24 -20.16 -46.27
N GLU A 764 21.09 -20.09 -46.96
CA GLU A 764 21.03 -19.72 -48.38
C GLU A 764 21.49 -18.28 -48.64
N TYR A 765 21.18 -17.34 -47.73
CA TYR A 765 21.73 -15.98 -47.77
C TYR A 765 23.25 -15.99 -47.63
N GLY A 766 23.77 -16.82 -46.72
CA GLY A 766 25.20 -17.09 -46.59
C GLY A 766 25.84 -17.53 -47.89
N SER A 767 25.23 -18.51 -48.57
CA SER A 767 25.78 -19.05 -49.83
C SER A 767 25.72 -18.09 -51.00
N GLN A 768 24.66 -17.29 -51.10
CA GLN A 768 24.55 -16.26 -52.14
C GLN A 768 25.48 -15.07 -51.89
N THR A 769 25.65 -14.66 -50.63
CA THR A 769 26.39 -13.42 -50.27
C THR A 769 27.89 -13.65 -50.13
N TYR A 770 28.30 -14.81 -49.61
CA TYR A 770 29.71 -15.14 -49.34
C TYR A 770 30.25 -16.25 -50.25
N GLY A 771 29.42 -16.91 -51.07
CA GLY A 771 29.88 -17.89 -52.05
C GLY A 771 30.54 -19.12 -51.41
N PHE A 772 29.96 -19.62 -50.32
CA PHE A 772 30.33 -20.84 -49.60
C PHE A 772 29.07 -21.45 -48.99
N TYR A 773 29.00 -22.77 -48.73
CA TYR A 773 27.82 -23.38 -48.13
C TYR A 773 28.00 -23.51 -46.61
N PRO A 774 27.47 -22.59 -45.78
CA PRO A 774 27.50 -22.75 -44.33
C PRO A 774 26.67 -23.97 -43.91
N THR A 775 27.20 -24.77 -42.98
CA THR A 775 26.41 -25.83 -42.32
C THR A 775 25.90 -25.39 -40.96
N LYS A 776 26.53 -24.37 -40.35
CA LYS A 776 26.22 -23.89 -39.00
C LYS A 776 26.22 -22.36 -38.92
N VAL A 777 25.43 -21.85 -37.97
CA VAL A 777 25.42 -20.44 -37.55
C VAL A 777 25.87 -20.41 -36.09
N VAL A 778 26.73 -19.46 -35.74
CA VAL A 778 27.38 -19.37 -34.43
C VAL A 778 27.23 -17.94 -33.90
N SER A 779 27.07 -17.77 -32.59
CA SER A 779 27.19 -16.47 -31.93
C SER A 779 28.63 -15.94 -31.99
N GLU A 780 28.83 -14.64 -31.75
CA GLU A 780 30.15 -14.07 -31.47
C GLU A 780 30.89 -14.80 -30.32
N ASP A 781 30.14 -15.31 -29.34
CA ASP A 781 30.67 -16.12 -28.21
C ASP A 781 30.99 -17.59 -28.57
N GLY A 782 30.89 -18.00 -29.84
CA GLY A 782 31.23 -19.37 -30.27
C GLY A 782 30.15 -20.44 -30.06
N VAL A 783 28.94 -20.05 -29.63
CA VAL A 783 27.80 -20.96 -29.42
C VAL A 783 27.05 -21.22 -30.72
N SER A 784 26.89 -22.49 -31.12
CA SER A 784 26.10 -22.88 -32.29
C SER A 784 24.61 -22.67 -32.06
N MET A 785 23.95 -21.95 -32.98
CA MET A 785 22.50 -21.73 -32.96
C MET A 785 21.81 -22.71 -33.91
N GLU A 786 20.79 -23.41 -33.40
CA GLU A 786 19.99 -24.38 -34.17
C GLU A 786 18.56 -23.88 -34.46
N ASP A 787 18.11 -22.84 -33.76
CA ASP A 787 16.76 -22.25 -33.89
C ASP A 787 16.83 -20.74 -34.14
N ILE A 788 16.03 -20.26 -35.09
CA ILE A 788 16.00 -18.86 -35.53
C ILE A 788 15.26 -17.94 -34.54
N ASP A 789 14.41 -18.48 -33.65
CA ASP A 789 13.67 -17.67 -32.68
C ASP A 789 14.49 -17.23 -31.46
N VAL A 790 15.70 -17.80 -31.30
CA VAL A 790 16.71 -17.36 -30.32
C VAL A 790 17.29 -15.98 -30.71
N ILE A 791 17.40 -15.70 -32.01
CA ILE A 791 18.10 -14.55 -32.58
C ILE A 791 17.31 -13.23 -32.40
N ARG A 792 17.93 -12.22 -31.79
CA ARG A 792 17.37 -10.90 -31.44
C ARG A 792 17.85 -9.77 -32.37
N ASP A 793 17.29 -8.55 -32.19
CA ASP A 793 17.68 -7.34 -32.95
C ASP A 793 19.00 -6.80 -32.39
N GLY A 794 20.04 -6.78 -33.23
CA GLY A 794 21.41 -6.39 -32.89
C GLY A 794 22.41 -7.55 -32.83
N ASP A 795 21.96 -8.81 -32.87
CA ASP A 795 22.84 -9.98 -32.73
C ASP A 795 23.85 -10.09 -33.87
N HIS A 796 25.07 -10.52 -33.53
CA HIS A 796 26.14 -10.82 -34.47
C HIS A 796 26.25 -12.34 -34.69
N LEU A 797 26.05 -12.74 -35.95
CA LEU A 797 25.96 -14.12 -36.40
C LEU A 797 27.14 -14.44 -37.31
N ILE A 798 27.92 -15.44 -36.91
CA ILE A 798 29.06 -15.96 -37.64
C ILE A 798 28.59 -17.20 -38.43
N LEU A 799 28.76 -17.16 -39.74
CA LEU A 799 28.51 -18.31 -40.61
C LEU A 799 29.78 -19.18 -40.69
N ALA A 800 29.63 -20.49 -40.47
CA ALA A 800 30.73 -21.45 -40.45
C ALA A 800 30.40 -22.74 -41.24
N SER A 801 31.45 -23.41 -41.71
CA SER A 801 31.39 -24.70 -42.41
C SER A 801 31.10 -25.92 -41.50
#